data_AF-A0A918M8U1-F1
#
_entry.id   AF-A0A918M8U1-F1
#
_cell.length_a   1.000
_cell.length_b   1.000
_cell.length_c   1.000
_cell.angle_alpha   90.00
_cell.angle_beta   90.00
_cell.angle_gamma   90.00
#
_symmetry.space_group_name_H-M   'P 1'
#
loop_
_entity.id
_entity.type
_entity.pdbx_description
1 polymer ?
#
loop_
_entity_poly.entity_id
_entity_poly.type
_entity_poly.pdbx_seq_one_letter_code
_entity_poly.pdbx_strand_id
1 'polypeptide(L)'
;MTEPYDGGAPDGADAARLALRELVLAATVRIHRSDAGYAHDEPGGFLGSGFFVAPNWVLTCAHVVHAEEGGEVTVVYRTSPYEDPCAVPGKVAATLPEQAGRLVPGGGWPAPDLALVRLREPAGHTCVYVSERPNPHFGGNRVYYAGWTGARGRLEILDGYLSVQGTISAWSPEEQVRLGQNDLPPGVSGGPVIDPVRGEVVGVLKSRADQGAGGTSIGIEQLRTLQTGTRAQTATGATTGTGPAGDHPSGSVRSGADPAGPHPNGSPRSDAHAGLPHTGDPSGTGDEHAGAIGGLGCSRGTGADPVDVRPSGSLRPGADPADVLPGGSLRSGADPAGLHPSGSLQVEAHAGLPYPSGSPGADDHAGGTGPGGSPGTGAGGIRVSGLPQGDLYQAVFHAHDRYHRDRQQPSDSSAPTWADIQGELGARPGRALSPHERGELLGRLADLPPPASTRGLLDLLRSLPGFRLPSLVPAPRGWRDGLGVLYEHARQDGVRRLVIDYAMRILAADRDRTPSVRAAERALWDWVRHASTGLDSGYRTELARQRVELLGRVHPGHERADDDPGQLPTERPVPHPALAPPGPSVLLVVLRRAWEPDHCDWSISVADTDGGTRLLHETRRTPLAGLDSHVAAPLTEAFRQCDEPGRPALLHVALPHLLLGTAVDDWRLRRDGVPLGVERPVLVRCSDRDQLPDEATDGPGAWPAAAWESYDDEDGERRDRWRRLHVRQARAEVLDCDDGVRRPVPDTAALRDLAPHDVPVLCRLGDLRYDSDPASLGRLLRAGFGVAVWRRWRREPEAVCGEFHRGAKTVVDDGNGVALLPEVVHGLRRQVHEGLTEAYWAHGIALLYDDPYRPLPGAGDLLEAP
;
A
#
# COMPACT_ATOMS: atom_id res chain seq x y z
N MET A 1 11.45 -66.59 1.42
CA MET A 1 10.41 -65.55 1.57
C MET A 1 10.85 -64.38 0.73
N THR A 2 10.02 -63.97 -0.22
CA THR A 2 10.25 -62.80 -1.09
C THR A 2 9.48 -61.62 -0.52
N GLU A 3 10.13 -60.48 -0.33
CA GLU A 3 9.43 -59.24 -0.02
C GLU A 3 8.61 -58.80 -1.26
N PRO A 4 7.41 -58.22 -1.07
CA PRO A 4 6.62 -57.72 -2.19
C PRO A 4 7.28 -56.48 -2.79
N TYR A 5 7.53 -56.54 -4.10
CA TYR A 5 7.93 -55.38 -4.89
C TYR A 5 6.69 -54.52 -5.14
N ASP A 6 6.49 -53.45 -4.36
CA ASP A 6 5.44 -52.46 -4.59
C ASP A 6 5.77 -51.62 -5.84
N GLY A 7 5.56 -52.23 -7.01
CA GLY A 7 5.61 -51.61 -8.31
C GLY A 7 4.40 -50.71 -8.55
N GLY A 8 4.29 -49.64 -7.76
CA GLY A 8 3.32 -48.58 -8.02
C GLY A 8 3.58 -47.94 -9.38
N ALA A 9 2.52 -47.77 -10.18
CA ALA A 9 2.56 -46.84 -11.30
C ALA A 9 2.79 -45.41 -10.75
N PRO A 10 3.45 -44.50 -11.48
CA PRO A 10 3.65 -43.13 -11.02
C PRO A 10 2.30 -42.47 -10.75
N ASP A 11 2.05 -42.11 -9.49
CA ASP A 11 0.80 -41.48 -9.07
C ASP A 11 0.59 -40.17 -9.83
N GLY A 12 -0.67 -39.85 -10.18
CA GLY A 12 -1.02 -38.65 -10.95
C GLY A 12 -0.52 -37.35 -10.30
N ALA A 13 -0.33 -37.32 -8.97
CA ALA A 13 0.26 -36.21 -8.26
C ALA A 13 1.73 -35.93 -8.65
N ASP A 14 2.52 -36.94 -9.02
CA ASP A 14 3.90 -36.76 -9.49
C ASP A 14 3.97 -36.33 -10.97
N ALA A 15 3.02 -36.80 -11.80
CA ALA A 15 2.85 -36.27 -13.14
C ALA A 15 2.48 -34.77 -13.12
N ALA A 16 1.55 -34.38 -12.24
CA ALA A 16 1.16 -32.97 -12.05
C ALA A 16 2.31 -32.10 -11.51
N ARG A 17 3.15 -32.63 -10.61
CA ARG A 17 4.38 -31.94 -10.14
C ARG A 17 5.40 -31.73 -11.26
N LEU A 18 5.56 -32.71 -12.15
CA LEU A 18 6.40 -32.59 -13.34
C LEU A 18 5.84 -31.54 -14.31
N ALA A 19 4.53 -31.55 -14.59
CA ALA A 19 3.89 -30.56 -15.44
C ALA A 19 4.00 -29.13 -14.86
N LEU A 20 3.81 -28.97 -13.54
CA LEU A 20 4.03 -27.69 -12.84
C LEU A 20 5.47 -27.20 -13.01
N ARG A 21 6.46 -28.09 -12.85
CA ARG A 21 7.88 -27.78 -13.05
C ARG A 21 8.14 -27.23 -14.46
N GLU A 22 7.71 -27.93 -15.50
CA GLU A 22 7.97 -27.48 -16.88
C GLU A 22 7.30 -26.13 -17.19
N LEU A 23 6.08 -25.87 -16.69
CA LEU A 23 5.45 -24.54 -16.84
C LEU A 23 6.19 -23.43 -16.07
N VAL A 24 6.73 -23.71 -14.89
CA VAL A 24 7.55 -22.76 -14.12
C VAL A 24 8.86 -22.44 -14.84
N LEU A 25 9.54 -23.46 -15.38
CA LEU A 25 10.78 -23.28 -16.14
C LEU A 25 10.54 -22.46 -17.41
N ALA A 26 9.49 -22.77 -18.18
CA ALA A 26 9.10 -22.02 -19.38
C ALA A 26 8.65 -20.57 -19.11
N ALA A 27 8.33 -20.24 -17.85
CA ALA A 27 8.00 -18.89 -17.40
C ALA A 27 9.17 -18.13 -16.77
N THR A 28 10.30 -18.79 -16.50
CA THR A 28 11.47 -18.24 -15.78
C THR A 28 12.50 -17.69 -16.75
N VAL A 29 12.83 -16.40 -16.60
CA VAL A 29 13.67 -15.64 -17.55
C VAL A 29 15.04 -15.30 -16.97
N ARG A 30 16.03 -15.12 -17.85
CA ARG A 30 17.27 -14.40 -17.54
C ARG A 30 17.05 -12.91 -17.74
N ILE A 31 17.69 -12.10 -16.90
CA ILE A 31 17.80 -10.66 -17.06
C ILE A 31 19.27 -10.34 -17.33
N HIS A 32 19.51 -9.59 -18.40
CA HIS A 32 20.82 -9.16 -18.87
C HIS A 32 20.86 -7.64 -19.00
N ARG A 33 22.08 -7.09 -19.08
CA ARG A 33 22.29 -5.68 -19.42
C ARG A 33 21.69 -5.31 -20.77
N SER A 34 21.41 -4.04 -20.94
CA SER A 34 21.01 -3.41 -22.20
C SER A 34 22.16 -3.31 -23.22
N ASP A 35 23.42 -3.27 -22.77
CA ASP A 35 24.62 -3.20 -23.61
C ASP A 35 25.23 -4.57 -23.96
N ALA A 36 24.70 -5.65 -23.37
CA ALA A 36 25.13 -7.01 -23.66
C ALA A 36 24.83 -7.36 -25.13
N GLY A 37 25.86 -7.37 -25.98
CA GLY A 37 25.74 -7.76 -27.38
C GLY A 37 25.28 -9.21 -27.58
N TYR A 38 25.19 -9.64 -28.84
CA TYR A 38 24.55 -10.89 -29.30
C TYR A 38 25.00 -12.22 -28.64
N ALA A 39 26.01 -12.22 -27.77
CA ALA A 39 26.48 -13.37 -27.00
C ALA A 39 25.70 -13.55 -25.66
N HIS A 40 24.36 -13.58 -25.71
CA HIS A 40 23.51 -13.68 -24.51
C HIS A 40 23.64 -14.99 -23.70
N ASP A 41 24.39 -15.98 -24.21
CA ASP A 41 24.69 -17.22 -23.47
C ASP A 41 26.02 -17.16 -22.69
N GLU A 42 26.80 -16.09 -22.82
CA GLU A 42 27.96 -15.82 -21.97
C GLU A 42 27.57 -15.10 -20.66
N PRO A 43 28.21 -15.39 -19.51
CA PRO A 43 27.89 -14.72 -18.24
C PRO A 43 28.16 -13.21 -18.18
N GLY A 44 28.94 -12.64 -19.10
CA GLY A 44 29.50 -11.27 -18.98
C GLY A 44 28.47 -10.13 -18.90
N GLY A 45 27.25 -10.36 -19.40
CA GLY A 45 26.13 -9.42 -19.35
C GLY A 45 24.96 -9.86 -18.45
N PHE A 46 25.05 -10.98 -17.73
CA PHE A 46 23.97 -11.53 -16.93
C PHE A 46 23.85 -10.83 -15.56
N LEU A 47 22.64 -10.40 -15.20
CA LEU A 47 22.33 -9.67 -13.96
C LEU A 47 21.62 -10.54 -12.92
N GLY A 48 20.69 -11.40 -13.35
CA GLY A 48 19.90 -12.24 -12.45
C GLY A 48 18.66 -12.84 -13.11
N SER A 49 17.72 -13.28 -12.30
CA SER A 49 16.53 -14.01 -12.74
C SER A 49 15.27 -13.13 -12.74
N GLY A 50 14.24 -13.58 -13.44
CA GLY A 50 12.89 -13.06 -13.32
C GLY A 50 11.87 -14.12 -13.74
N PHE A 51 10.60 -13.74 -13.80
CA PHE A 51 9.56 -14.58 -14.41
C PHE A 51 8.42 -13.75 -15.00
N PHE A 52 7.74 -14.30 -16.02
CA PHE A 52 6.57 -13.67 -16.60
C PHE A 52 5.38 -13.73 -15.63
N VAL A 53 5.01 -12.57 -15.09
CA VAL A 53 3.84 -12.39 -14.20
C VAL A 53 2.56 -12.12 -15.00
N ALA A 54 2.66 -11.52 -16.19
CA ALA A 54 1.55 -11.28 -17.09
C ALA A 54 2.05 -11.09 -18.54
N PRO A 55 1.17 -11.09 -19.56
CA PRO A 55 1.54 -10.76 -20.94
C PRO A 55 2.37 -9.46 -21.05
N ASN A 56 3.63 -9.63 -21.44
CA ASN A 56 4.65 -8.57 -21.59
C ASN A 56 5.14 -7.92 -20.28
N TRP A 57 4.96 -8.60 -19.14
CA TRP A 57 5.43 -8.16 -17.82
C TRP A 57 6.27 -9.24 -17.13
N VAL A 58 7.48 -8.88 -16.73
CA VAL A 58 8.39 -9.68 -15.91
C VAL A 58 8.45 -9.10 -14.50
N LEU A 59 8.45 -9.97 -13.50
CA LEU A 59 8.77 -9.63 -12.11
C LEU A 59 10.17 -10.16 -11.75
N THR A 60 10.89 -9.40 -10.93
CA THR A 60 12.24 -9.71 -10.43
C THR A 60 12.50 -8.93 -9.13
N CYS A 61 13.70 -9.02 -8.57
CA CYS A 61 14.18 -8.16 -7.50
C CYS A 61 14.70 -6.82 -8.04
N ALA A 62 14.56 -5.74 -7.29
CA ALA A 62 15.04 -4.42 -7.71
C ALA A 62 16.57 -4.34 -7.78
N HIS A 63 17.30 -5.02 -6.89
CA HIS A 63 18.76 -5.07 -6.97
C HIS A 63 19.29 -5.70 -8.27
N VAL A 64 18.53 -6.57 -8.93
CA VAL A 64 18.92 -7.20 -10.21
C VAL A 64 18.93 -6.17 -11.34
N VAL A 65 17.98 -5.22 -11.34
CA VAL A 65 17.83 -4.22 -12.41
C VAL A 65 18.43 -2.85 -12.07
N HIS A 66 18.95 -2.66 -10.85
CA HIS A 66 19.51 -1.38 -10.39
C HIS A 66 20.78 -0.94 -11.15
N ALA A 67 21.52 -1.87 -11.73
CA ALA A 67 22.82 -1.59 -12.36
C ALA A 67 22.76 -0.82 -13.69
N GLU A 68 21.58 -0.69 -14.31
CA GLU A 68 21.43 -0.18 -15.67
C GLU A 68 21.12 1.32 -15.73
N GLU A 69 22.04 2.11 -16.28
CA GLU A 69 21.79 3.53 -16.56
C GLU A 69 20.63 3.69 -17.56
N GLY A 70 19.58 4.39 -17.14
CA GLY A 70 18.35 4.59 -17.94
C GLY A 70 17.24 3.56 -17.71
N GLY A 71 17.48 2.48 -16.96
CA GLY A 71 16.47 1.50 -16.58
C GLY A 71 15.95 0.63 -17.73
N GLU A 72 16.82 0.28 -18.67
CA GLU A 72 16.53 -0.65 -19.77
C GLU A 72 17.31 -1.96 -19.55
N VAL A 73 16.73 -3.10 -19.90
CA VAL A 73 17.31 -4.45 -19.70
C VAL A 73 17.01 -5.34 -20.90
N THR A 74 17.80 -6.39 -21.10
CA THR A 74 17.48 -7.46 -22.06
C THR A 74 16.90 -8.66 -21.32
N VAL A 75 15.65 -9.03 -21.64
CA VAL A 75 14.99 -10.23 -21.08
C VAL A 75 15.23 -11.39 -22.04
N VAL A 76 15.82 -12.48 -21.55
CA VAL A 76 16.09 -13.67 -22.37
C VAL A 76 15.37 -14.88 -21.79
N TYR A 77 14.50 -15.50 -22.58
CA TYR A 77 13.61 -16.59 -22.15
C TYR A 77 13.56 -17.74 -23.17
N ARG A 78 12.95 -18.87 -22.78
CA ARG A 78 12.75 -20.02 -23.66
C ARG A 78 11.42 -20.70 -23.32
N THR A 79 10.56 -20.95 -24.30
CA THR A 79 9.21 -21.52 -24.12
C THR A 79 9.16 -23.04 -24.06
N SER A 80 10.13 -23.73 -24.67
CA SER A 80 10.29 -25.18 -24.67
C SER A 80 11.79 -25.53 -24.66
N PRO A 81 12.26 -26.58 -23.98
CA PRO A 81 13.69 -26.92 -23.96
C PRO A 81 14.30 -27.16 -25.35
N TYR A 82 13.47 -27.48 -26.35
CA TYR A 82 13.86 -27.72 -27.75
C TYR A 82 13.94 -26.46 -28.62
N GLU A 83 13.56 -25.29 -28.10
CA GLU A 83 13.56 -24.02 -28.83
C GLU A 83 14.80 -23.16 -28.48
N ASP A 84 15.22 -22.30 -29.40
CA ASP A 84 16.29 -21.34 -29.16
C ASP A 84 15.83 -20.22 -28.19
N PRO A 85 16.73 -19.63 -27.38
CA PRO A 85 16.37 -18.53 -26.49
C PRO A 85 15.93 -17.28 -27.26
N CYS A 86 14.77 -16.73 -26.89
CA CYS A 86 14.30 -15.44 -27.39
C CYS A 86 14.82 -14.32 -26.48
N ALA A 87 15.44 -13.30 -27.07
CA ALA A 87 15.91 -12.10 -26.38
C ALA A 87 15.04 -10.89 -26.78
N VAL A 88 14.44 -10.21 -25.80
CA VAL A 88 13.52 -9.09 -26.03
C VAL A 88 13.90 -7.91 -25.13
N PRO A 89 14.01 -6.67 -25.66
CA PRO A 89 14.31 -5.50 -24.86
C PRO A 89 13.13 -5.15 -23.93
N GLY A 90 13.43 -4.86 -22.67
CA GLY A 90 12.47 -4.49 -21.63
C GLY A 90 12.87 -3.23 -20.88
N LYS A 91 11.89 -2.53 -20.34
CA LYS A 91 12.08 -1.32 -19.53
C LYS A 91 11.63 -1.56 -18.09
N VAL A 92 12.44 -1.16 -17.11
CA VAL A 92 12.05 -1.08 -15.71
C VAL A 92 10.92 -0.06 -15.57
N ALA A 93 9.74 -0.52 -15.17
CA ALA A 93 8.52 0.27 -15.06
C ALA A 93 8.24 0.76 -13.64
N ALA A 94 8.71 0.02 -12.63
CA ALA A 94 8.68 0.39 -11.22
C ALA A 94 9.70 -0.44 -10.42
N THR A 95 10.22 0.13 -9.34
CA THR A 95 10.93 -0.58 -8.27
C THR A 95 10.24 -0.35 -6.93
N LEU A 96 10.43 -1.28 -5.99
CA LEU A 96 9.95 -1.20 -4.61
C LEU A 96 11.13 -1.32 -3.63
N PRO A 97 11.20 -0.46 -2.60
CA PRO A 97 10.63 0.90 -2.62
C PRO A 97 11.18 1.70 -3.80
N GLU A 98 10.47 2.75 -4.23
CA GLU A 98 10.95 3.60 -5.32
C GLU A 98 12.21 4.36 -4.88
N GLN A 99 13.31 4.21 -5.62
CA GLN A 99 14.60 4.82 -5.30
C GLN A 99 15.15 5.59 -6.49
N ALA A 100 15.48 6.87 -6.25
CA ALA A 100 16.08 7.78 -7.23
C ALA A 100 17.35 8.44 -6.65
N GLY A 101 18.16 7.63 -5.95
CA GLY A 101 19.39 8.03 -5.29
C GLY A 101 20.41 6.89 -5.30
N ARG A 102 21.68 7.22 -5.03
CA ARG A 102 22.77 6.24 -4.97
C ARG A 102 22.69 5.49 -3.64
N LEU A 103 22.59 4.16 -3.67
CA LEU A 103 22.71 3.33 -2.47
C LEU A 103 24.02 3.63 -1.72
N VAL A 104 24.01 3.48 -0.39
CA VAL A 104 25.22 3.52 0.42
C VAL A 104 26.17 2.42 -0.09
N PRO A 105 27.45 2.71 -0.38
CA PRO A 105 28.38 1.70 -0.88
C PRO A 105 28.48 0.49 0.06
N GLY A 106 28.10 -0.70 -0.43
CA GLY A 106 28.03 -1.94 0.36
C GLY A 106 26.66 -2.23 1.00
N GLY A 107 25.71 -1.31 0.93
CA GLY A 107 24.32 -1.54 1.35
C GLY A 107 23.52 -2.32 0.31
N GLY A 108 22.78 -3.35 0.76
CA GLY A 108 21.82 -4.06 -0.08
C GLY A 108 20.55 -3.23 -0.33
N TRP A 109 19.77 -3.61 -1.36
CA TRP A 109 18.51 -2.92 -1.66
C TRP A 109 17.45 -3.14 -0.55
N PRO A 110 16.77 -2.07 -0.07
CA PRO A 110 15.82 -2.11 1.04
C PRO A 110 14.54 -2.91 0.73
N ALA A 111 13.82 -3.36 1.77
CA ALA A 111 12.59 -4.12 1.58
C ALA A 111 11.39 -3.23 1.16
N PRO A 112 10.42 -3.74 0.38
CA PRO A 112 10.38 -5.04 -0.28
C PRO A 112 11.06 -4.99 -1.67
N ASP A 113 12.22 -5.65 -1.80
CA ASP A 113 13.12 -5.61 -2.97
C ASP A 113 12.54 -6.28 -4.23
N LEU A 114 11.67 -5.56 -4.94
CA LEU A 114 10.91 -6.03 -6.11
C LEU A 114 10.96 -5.01 -7.25
N ALA A 115 10.97 -5.48 -8.50
CA ALA A 115 10.85 -4.62 -9.68
C ALA A 115 10.02 -5.24 -10.79
N LEU A 116 9.25 -4.40 -11.48
CA LEU A 116 8.48 -4.77 -12.67
C LEU A 116 9.22 -4.28 -13.93
N VAL A 117 9.45 -5.20 -14.86
CA VAL A 117 9.98 -4.93 -16.19
C VAL A 117 8.88 -5.15 -17.22
N ARG A 118 8.65 -4.16 -18.09
CA ARG A 118 7.72 -4.25 -19.22
C ARG A 118 8.49 -4.52 -20.50
N LEU A 119 8.13 -5.55 -21.26
CA LEU A 119 8.71 -5.76 -22.60
C LEU A 119 8.30 -4.61 -23.53
N ARG A 120 9.24 -4.16 -24.37
CA ARG A 120 9.00 -3.14 -25.40
C ARG A 120 8.25 -3.69 -26.61
N GLU A 121 8.36 -5.00 -26.86
CA GLU A 121 7.76 -5.71 -27.99
C GLU A 121 6.86 -6.86 -27.49
N PRO A 122 5.76 -7.20 -28.18
CA PRO A 122 4.91 -8.32 -27.80
C PRO A 122 5.63 -9.65 -27.99
N ALA A 123 5.70 -10.47 -26.94
CA ALA A 123 6.39 -11.76 -26.96
C ALA A 123 5.44 -12.92 -26.62
N GLY A 124 5.62 -14.06 -27.27
CA GLY A 124 4.91 -15.31 -26.95
C GLY A 124 5.63 -16.07 -25.84
N HIS A 125 5.00 -16.23 -24.68
CA HIS A 125 5.58 -16.90 -23.51
C HIS A 125 4.51 -17.56 -22.62
N THR A 126 4.95 -18.23 -21.56
CA THR A 126 4.09 -18.73 -20.49
C THR A 126 4.24 -17.83 -19.26
N CYS A 127 3.12 -17.27 -18.77
CA CYS A 127 3.08 -16.58 -17.48
C CYS A 127 2.77 -17.56 -16.34
N VAL A 128 3.36 -17.31 -15.16
CA VAL A 128 3.05 -18.06 -13.93
C VAL A 128 1.64 -17.74 -13.41
N TYR A 129 1.04 -18.65 -12.64
CA TYR A 129 -0.14 -18.33 -11.83
C TYR A 129 0.28 -17.75 -10.48
N VAL A 130 -0.07 -16.49 -10.22
CA VAL A 130 0.20 -15.75 -8.98
C VAL A 130 -1.00 -15.78 -8.05
N SER A 131 -0.76 -16.10 -6.78
CA SER A 131 -1.76 -16.06 -5.71
C SER A 131 -2.38 -14.66 -5.53
N GLU A 132 -3.69 -14.61 -5.32
CA GLU A 132 -4.45 -13.41 -4.97
C GLU A 132 -4.61 -13.22 -3.45
N ARG A 133 -4.08 -14.15 -2.65
CA ARG A 133 -4.22 -14.15 -1.19
C ARG A 133 -3.44 -13.01 -0.51
N PRO A 134 -3.79 -12.64 0.73
CA PRO A 134 -3.08 -11.58 1.47
C PRO A 134 -1.89 -12.08 2.30
N ASN A 135 -1.54 -13.36 2.21
CA ASN A 135 -0.66 -14.01 3.18
C ASN A 135 0.47 -14.77 2.45
N PRO A 136 1.75 -14.47 2.72
CA PRO A 136 2.89 -15.18 2.13
C PRO A 136 3.12 -16.58 2.74
N HIS A 137 2.33 -17.01 3.73
CA HIS A 137 2.41 -18.36 4.28
C HIS A 137 2.08 -19.43 3.22
N PHE A 138 2.80 -20.54 3.30
CA PHE A 138 2.72 -21.69 2.39
C PHE A 138 1.81 -22.78 2.97
N GLY A 139 1.22 -23.60 2.10
CA GLY A 139 0.44 -24.79 2.47
C GLY A 139 1.27 -25.96 3.01
N GLY A 140 2.56 -25.75 3.32
CA GLY A 140 3.47 -26.77 3.84
C GLY A 140 4.88 -26.24 4.09
N ASN A 141 5.75 -27.09 4.65
CA ASN A 141 7.07 -26.69 5.17
C ASN A 141 8.16 -26.53 4.08
N ARG A 142 7.80 -26.57 2.80
CA ARG A 142 8.71 -26.51 1.65
C ARG A 142 8.11 -25.67 0.52
N VAL A 143 8.97 -24.96 -0.18
CA VAL A 143 8.66 -24.25 -1.43
C VAL A 143 9.43 -24.87 -2.58
N TYR A 144 8.91 -24.70 -3.79
CA TYR A 144 9.65 -24.95 -5.03
C TYR A 144 10.16 -23.60 -5.58
N TYR A 145 11.33 -23.58 -6.21
CA TYR A 145 11.89 -22.39 -6.86
C TYR A 145 12.54 -22.75 -8.19
N ALA A 146 12.65 -21.74 -9.06
CA ALA A 146 13.50 -21.77 -10.25
C ALA A 146 14.26 -20.45 -10.38
N GLY A 147 15.40 -20.47 -11.06
CA GLY A 147 16.21 -19.29 -11.37
C GLY A 147 17.41 -19.64 -12.23
N TRP A 148 18.10 -18.65 -12.77
CA TRP A 148 19.30 -18.85 -13.59
C TRP A 148 20.56 -18.53 -12.79
N THR A 149 21.67 -19.19 -13.10
CA THR A 149 22.98 -18.88 -12.51
C THR A 149 24.12 -19.00 -13.52
N GLY A 150 25.16 -18.19 -13.34
CA GLY A 150 26.42 -18.28 -14.08
C GLY A 150 27.57 -18.92 -13.29
N ALA A 151 27.32 -19.44 -12.08
CA ALA A 151 28.36 -19.81 -11.11
C ALA A 151 29.34 -20.91 -11.57
N ARG A 152 29.03 -21.65 -12.64
CA ARG A 152 29.91 -22.66 -13.26
C ARG A 152 30.61 -22.17 -14.55
N GLY A 153 30.63 -20.86 -14.80
CA GLY A 153 31.20 -20.27 -16.02
C GLY A 153 30.31 -20.39 -17.27
N ARG A 154 29.12 -20.96 -17.12
CA ARG A 154 28.07 -21.09 -18.14
C ARG A 154 26.73 -20.72 -17.51
N LEU A 155 25.84 -20.09 -18.27
CA LEU A 155 24.48 -19.82 -17.84
C LEU A 155 23.64 -21.11 -17.88
N GLU A 156 23.10 -21.50 -16.74
CA GLU A 156 22.19 -22.65 -16.61
C GLU A 156 21.04 -22.35 -15.66
N ILE A 157 19.88 -22.96 -15.93
CA ILE A 157 18.70 -22.87 -15.06
C ILE A 157 18.85 -23.88 -13.92
N LEU A 158 18.59 -23.41 -12.71
CA LEU A 158 18.65 -24.16 -11.46
C LEU A 158 17.27 -24.13 -10.82
N ASP A 159 16.75 -25.30 -10.48
CA ASP A 159 15.47 -25.46 -9.81
C ASP A 159 15.55 -26.46 -8.65
N GLY A 160 14.59 -26.40 -7.73
CA GLY A 160 14.52 -27.35 -6.63
C GLY A 160 13.64 -26.91 -5.49
N TYR A 161 13.76 -27.62 -4.36
CA TYR A 161 12.94 -27.38 -3.18
C TYR A 161 13.77 -26.79 -2.03
N LEU A 162 13.24 -25.73 -1.41
CA LEU A 162 13.81 -25.09 -0.22
C LEU A 162 12.95 -25.38 1.02
N SER A 163 13.59 -25.41 2.19
CA SER A 163 12.88 -25.53 3.48
C SER A 163 12.43 -24.15 3.98
N VAL A 164 11.20 -24.05 4.49
CA VAL A 164 10.69 -22.85 5.16
C VAL A 164 11.18 -22.85 6.62
N GLN A 165 11.85 -21.78 7.04
CA GLN A 165 12.52 -21.68 8.36
C GLN A 165 11.94 -20.55 9.24
N GLY A 166 10.65 -20.21 9.07
CA GLY A 166 10.01 -19.06 9.70
C GLY A 166 10.19 -17.77 8.89
N THR A 167 10.01 -16.61 9.53
CA THR A 167 10.12 -15.29 8.91
C THR A 167 11.22 -14.43 9.56
N ILE A 168 11.64 -13.39 8.84
CA ILE A 168 12.59 -12.33 9.26
C ILE A 168 11.82 -11.01 9.22
N SER A 169 12.12 -10.10 10.14
CA SER A 169 11.36 -8.85 10.34
C SER A 169 9.86 -9.12 10.57
N ALA A 170 9.55 -10.17 11.33
CA ALA A 170 8.19 -10.58 11.63
C ALA A 170 7.38 -9.46 12.28
N TRP A 171 6.09 -9.36 11.93
CA TRP A 171 5.17 -8.31 12.38
C TRP A 171 5.53 -6.90 11.89
N SER A 172 6.32 -6.79 10.81
CA SER A 172 6.64 -5.52 10.14
C SER A 172 6.29 -5.54 8.65
N PRO A 173 6.18 -4.38 7.96
CA PRO A 173 5.99 -4.33 6.51
C PRO A 173 7.14 -4.97 5.71
N GLU A 174 8.32 -5.16 6.31
CA GLU A 174 9.48 -5.80 5.69
C GLU A 174 9.50 -7.33 5.81
N GLU A 175 8.45 -7.92 6.40
CA GLU A 175 8.39 -9.35 6.73
C GLU A 175 8.66 -10.23 5.49
N GLN A 176 9.67 -11.09 5.63
CA GLN A 176 10.17 -11.97 4.59
C GLN A 176 10.27 -13.38 5.11
N VAL A 177 9.91 -14.35 4.28
CA VAL A 177 10.07 -15.77 4.62
C VAL A 177 11.54 -16.14 4.54
N ARG A 178 12.06 -16.79 5.58
CA ARG A 178 13.40 -17.38 5.60
C ARG A 178 13.39 -18.74 4.89
N LEU A 179 14.22 -18.89 3.88
CA LEU A 179 14.41 -20.14 3.14
C LEU A 179 15.80 -20.72 3.43
N GLY A 180 15.92 -22.05 3.49
CA GLY A 180 17.22 -22.68 3.79
C GLY A 180 17.39 -24.13 3.35
N GLN A 181 18.54 -24.69 3.75
CA GLN A 181 19.09 -26.03 3.45
C GLN A 181 19.74 -26.23 2.06
N ASN A 182 19.64 -25.27 1.12
CA ASN A 182 20.46 -25.27 -0.09
C ASN A 182 21.43 -24.08 -0.10
N ASP A 183 22.55 -24.24 -0.81
CA ASP A 183 23.30 -23.12 -1.37
C ASP A 183 22.49 -22.48 -2.51
N LEU A 184 22.47 -21.13 -2.57
CA LEU A 184 21.74 -20.35 -3.57
C LEU A 184 22.73 -19.50 -4.35
N PRO A 185 23.25 -20.00 -5.48
CA PRO A 185 24.36 -19.36 -6.18
C PRO A 185 23.95 -18.02 -6.80
N PRO A 186 24.91 -17.09 -7.01
CA PRO A 186 24.64 -15.80 -7.62
C PRO A 186 23.85 -15.91 -8.94
N GLY A 187 22.84 -15.06 -9.09
CA GLY A 187 21.94 -15.01 -10.25
C GLY A 187 20.51 -15.46 -9.99
N VAL A 188 20.27 -16.36 -9.02
CA VAL A 188 18.91 -16.93 -8.80
C VAL A 188 17.92 -15.93 -8.19
N SER A 189 18.40 -14.81 -7.65
CA SER A 189 17.57 -13.70 -7.18
C SER A 189 16.64 -13.17 -8.29
N GLY A 190 15.40 -12.85 -7.92
CA GLY A 190 14.32 -12.49 -8.83
C GLY A 190 13.54 -13.68 -9.40
N GLY A 191 13.99 -14.92 -9.18
CA GLY A 191 13.27 -16.14 -9.59
C GLY A 191 11.96 -16.37 -8.80
N PRO A 192 10.99 -17.12 -9.33
CA PRO A 192 9.71 -17.37 -8.67
C PRO A 192 9.86 -18.32 -7.47
N VAL A 193 9.05 -18.08 -6.44
CA VAL A 193 8.84 -19.00 -5.30
C VAL A 193 7.40 -19.51 -5.33
N ILE A 194 7.27 -20.83 -5.45
CA ILE A 194 6.04 -21.57 -5.72
C ILE A 194 5.65 -22.38 -4.48
N ASP A 195 4.36 -22.34 -4.13
CA ASP A 195 3.74 -23.30 -3.22
C ASP A 195 3.44 -24.61 -3.99
N PRO A 196 4.13 -25.73 -3.70
CA PRO A 196 3.97 -26.98 -4.46
C PRO A 196 2.71 -27.78 -4.10
N VAL A 197 1.92 -27.33 -3.10
CA VAL A 197 0.62 -27.92 -2.74
C VAL A 197 -0.51 -27.19 -3.45
N ARG A 198 -0.40 -25.86 -3.60
CA ARG A 198 -1.38 -25.03 -4.33
C ARG A 198 -1.07 -24.87 -5.81
N GLY A 199 0.17 -25.10 -6.25
CA GLY A 199 0.61 -24.84 -7.62
C GLY A 199 0.52 -23.36 -7.98
N GLU A 200 0.88 -22.45 -7.08
CA GLU A 200 0.83 -21.00 -7.33
C GLU A 200 2.08 -20.28 -6.81
N VAL A 201 2.49 -19.22 -7.52
CA VAL A 201 3.56 -18.31 -7.09
C VAL A 201 3.04 -17.44 -5.95
N VAL A 202 3.83 -17.41 -4.88
CA VAL A 202 3.52 -16.75 -3.60
C VAL A 202 4.62 -15.77 -3.17
N GLY A 203 5.76 -15.75 -3.87
CA GLY A 203 6.81 -14.78 -3.63
C GLY A 203 7.93 -14.79 -4.67
N VAL A 204 8.94 -13.94 -4.43
CA VAL A 204 10.13 -13.76 -5.26
C VAL A 204 11.37 -14.10 -4.44
N LEU A 205 12.27 -14.89 -5.03
CA LEU A 205 13.49 -15.38 -4.37
C LEU A 205 14.54 -14.27 -4.25
N LYS A 206 15.14 -14.13 -3.07
CA LYS A 206 16.31 -13.29 -2.82
C LYS A 206 17.41 -14.15 -2.19
N SER A 207 18.48 -14.42 -2.95
CA SER A 207 19.67 -15.09 -2.43
C SER A 207 20.42 -14.15 -1.48
N ARG A 208 21.23 -14.71 -0.57
CA ARG A 208 22.17 -13.90 0.22
C ARG A 208 23.39 -13.49 -0.63
N ALA A 209 24.03 -12.40 -0.24
CA ALA A 209 25.22 -11.85 -0.90
C ALA A 209 26.54 -12.24 -0.21
N ASP A 210 26.48 -12.81 0.99
CA ASP A 210 27.61 -13.07 1.90
C ASP A 210 28.17 -14.51 1.80
N GLN A 211 27.76 -15.28 0.77
CA GLN A 211 27.98 -16.74 0.65
C GLN A 211 27.41 -17.57 1.83
N GLY A 212 26.53 -16.99 2.65
CA GLY A 212 25.78 -17.70 3.68
C GLY A 212 24.64 -18.52 3.08
N ALA A 213 24.51 -19.79 3.49
CA ALA A 213 23.50 -20.71 2.96
C ALA A 213 22.05 -20.20 3.13
N GLY A 214 21.18 -20.57 2.18
CA GLY A 214 19.78 -20.15 2.13
C GLY A 214 19.56 -18.73 1.59
N GLY A 215 18.35 -18.19 1.84
CA GLY A 215 17.91 -16.91 1.30
C GLY A 215 16.59 -16.45 1.94
N THR A 216 15.92 -15.50 1.30
CA THR A 216 14.55 -15.11 1.64
C THR A 216 13.60 -15.23 0.45
N SER A 217 12.30 -15.30 0.74
CA SER A 217 11.23 -15.03 -0.22
C SER A 217 10.50 -13.77 0.21
N ILE A 218 10.39 -12.82 -0.71
CA ILE A 218 9.59 -11.60 -0.58
C ILE A 218 8.16 -11.96 -1.00
N GLY A 219 7.17 -11.69 -0.16
CA GLY A 219 5.79 -12.06 -0.43
C GLY A 219 5.20 -11.30 -1.63
N ILE A 220 4.38 -11.98 -2.43
CA ILE A 220 3.86 -11.43 -3.69
C ILE A 220 2.78 -10.35 -3.47
N GLU A 221 2.15 -10.36 -2.29
CA GLU A 221 1.22 -9.33 -1.82
C GLU A 221 1.87 -7.95 -1.66
N GLN A 222 3.20 -7.88 -1.48
CA GLN A 222 3.96 -6.63 -1.40
C GLN A 222 3.82 -5.76 -2.66
N LEU A 223 3.49 -6.33 -3.83
CA LEU A 223 3.18 -5.57 -5.03
C LEU A 223 1.98 -4.61 -4.86
N ARG A 224 1.09 -4.85 -3.89
CA ARG A 224 0.01 -3.91 -3.56
C ARG A 224 0.51 -2.56 -3.02
N THR A 225 1.80 -2.42 -2.69
CA THR A 225 2.43 -1.16 -2.27
C THR A 225 2.92 -0.29 -3.45
N LEU A 226 2.91 -0.79 -4.70
CA LEU A 226 3.28 -0.02 -5.90
C LEU A 226 2.58 1.35 -5.92
N GLN A 227 3.28 2.43 -6.18
CA GLN A 227 2.62 3.74 -6.17
C GLN A 227 1.58 3.86 -7.29
N THR A 228 0.48 4.55 -7.02
CA THR A 228 -0.49 4.94 -8.05
C THR A 228 0.06 6.11 -8.87
N GLY A 229 -0.14 6.04 -10.19
CA GLY A 229 0.08 7.16 -11.10
C GLY A 229 -1.04 8.19 -10.92
N THR A 230 -0.80 9.21 -10.09
CA THR A 230 -1.84 10.20 -9.80
C THR A 230 -2.02 11.15 -10.98
N ARG A 231 -3.17 11.08 -11.65
CA ARG A 231 -3.57 12.08 -12.65
C ARG A 231 -3.88 13.40 -11.94
N ALA A 232 -3.01 14.40 -12.08
CA ALA A 232 -3.35 15.77 -11.77
C ALA A 232 -4.55 16.19 -12.65
N GLN A 233 -5.72 16.35 -12.03
CA GLN A 233 -6.90 16.89 -12.72
C GLN A 233 -6.81 18.42 -12.73
N THR A 234 -6.02 18.96 -13.67
CA THR A 234 -6.05 20.39 -13.97
C THR A 234 -7.42 20.74 -14.56
N ALA A 235 -8.30 21.26 -13.70
CA ALA A 235 -9.57 21.86 -14.11
C ALA A 235 -9.26 23.04 -15.03
N THR A 236 -9.36 22.83 -16.34
CA THR A 236 -9.05 23.80 -17.38
C THR A 236 -10.21 24.77 -17.53
N GLY A 237 -10.37 25.63 -16.53
CA GLY A 237 -11.31 26.75 -16.56
C GLY A 237 -10.93 27.69 -17.69
N ALA A 238 -11.68 27.61 -18.80
CA ALA A 238 -11.46 28.44 -19.98
C ALA A 238 -11.86 29.89 -19.69
N THR A 239 -10.89 30.71 -19.29
CA THR A 239 -11.04 32.14 -19.01
C THR A 239 -11.31 32.94 -20.30
N THR A 240 -12.56 32.90 -20.74
CA THR A 240 -13.12 33.73 -21.81
C THR A 240 -13.31 35.17 -21.32
N GLY A 241 -12.20 35.92 -21.26
CA GLY A 241 -12.17 37.30 -20.77
C GLY A 241 -12.94 38.28 -21.65
N THR A 242 -14.23 38.47 -21.37
CA THR A 242 -15.05 39.56 -21.92
C THR A 242 -14.86 40.82 -21.07
N GLY A 243 -13.84 41.63 -21.40
CA GLY A 243 -13.62 42.93 -20.78
C GLY A 243 -14.57 44.01 -21.32
N PRO A 244 -15.18 44.87 -20.47
CA PRO A 244 -15.88 46.07 -20.92
C PRO A 244 -14.86 47.15 -21.36
N ALA A 245 -15.21 47.95 -22.36
CA ALA A 245 -14.39 49.06 -22.80
C ALA A 245 -14.47 50.27 -21.85
N GLY A 246 -13.35 50.97 -21.65
CA GLY A 246 -13.26 52.20 -20.86
C GLY A 246 -12.03 53.02 -21.26
N ASP A 247 -12.22 54.32 -21.49
CA ASP A 247 -11.30 55.19 -22.23
C ASP A 247 -9.89 55.38 -21.64
N HIS A 248 -8.89 55.49 -22.53
CA HIS A 248 -7.56 56.02 -22.24
C HIS A 248 -7.32 57.37 -22.93
N PRO A 249 -6.98 58.45 -22.20
CA PRO A 249 -6.39 59.66 -22.77
C PRO A 249 -4.84 59.63 -22.74
N SER A 250 -4.24 60.09 -23.84
CA SER A 250 -2.84 59.94 -24.25
C SER A 250 -1.75 60.67 -23.41
N GLY A 251 -0.53 60.09 -23.41
CA GLY A 251 0.76 60.71 -23.00
C GLY A 251 1.86 59.63 -22.97
N SER A 252 2.92 59.56 -23.80
CA SER A 252 3.88 60.55 -24.32
C SER A 252 4.73 61.23 -23.20
N VAL A 253 6.07 61.17 -23.18
CA VAL A 253 7.03 60.56 -24.13
C VAL A 253 8.48 60.46 -23.55
N ARG A 254 9.32 59.52 -24.08
CA ARG A 254 10.82 59.48 -24.10
C ARG A 254 11.68 59.34 -22.80
N SER A 255 12.44 58.24 -22.77
CA SER A 255 13.92 58.08 -22.55
C SER A 255 14.67 58.74 -21.35
N GLY A 256 15.56 57.96 -20.71
CA GLY A 256 16.73 58.52 -20.01
C GLY A 256 17.63 57.52 -19.23
N ALA A 257 18.82 57.24 -19.79
CA ALA A 257 20.09 56.87 -19.13
C ALA A 257 20.19 55.69 -18.13
N ASP A 258 21.08 54.73 -18.43
CA ASP A 258 21.89 54.00 -17.44
C ASP A 258 22.83 54.96 -16.67
N PRO A 259 23.31 54.55 -15.48
CA PRO A 259 24.76 54.45 -15.33
C PRO A 259 25.22 53.13 -14.68
N ALA A 260 26.48 52.74 -14.95
CA ALA A 260 27.00 51.40 -14.67
C ALA A 260 27.81 51.26 -13.37
N GLY A 261 27.86 50.02 -12.86
CA GLY A 261 29.01 49.47 -12.11
C GLY A 261 28.67 48.88 -10.72
N PRO A 262 29.58 48.06 -10.13
CA PRO A 262 30.59 47.21 -10.78
C PRO A 262 30.64 45.76 -10.24
N HIS A 263 31.24 44.85 -10.99
CA HIS A 263 31.68 43.56 -10.45
C HIS A 263 32.96 43.71 -9.60
N PRO A 264 33.14 42.86 -8.57
CA PRO A 264 34.45 42.42 -8.13
C PRO A 264 34.68 40.94 -8.46
N ASN A 265 35.91 40.60 -8.88
CA ASN A 265 36.39 39.23 -9.08
C ASN A 265 37.84 39.19 -8.57
N GLY A 266 38.22 38.18 -7.76
CA GLY A 266 39.60 38.05 -7.27
C GLY A 266 39.76 37.28 -5.95
N SER A 267 40.57 36.22 -5.98
CA SER A 267 41.13 35.54 -4.81
C SER A 267 42.54 36.08 -4.47
N PRO A 268 43.09 35.76 -3.28
CA PRO A 268 44.53 35.51 -3.16
C PRO A 268 44.89 34.25 -2.31
N ARG A 269 46.20 34.04 -2.05
CA ARG A 269 46.84 32.85 -1.42
C ARG A 269 48.11 33.21 -0.60
N SER A 270 48.67 32.36 0.27
CA SER A 270 48.16 31.07 0.82
C SER A 270 47.97 31.14 2.37
N ASP A 271 48.83 30.80 3.34
CA ASP A 271 50.09 30.02 3.51
C ASP A 271 50.29 29.75 5.04
N ALA A 272 51.13 28.84 5.57
CA ALA A 272 51.53 27.46 5.21
C ALA A 272 52.45 26.88 6.35
N HIS A 273 52.58 25.54 6.47
CA HIS A 273 53.56 24.80 7.32
C HIS A 273 53.39 24.89 8.87
N ALA A 274 53.84 23.94 9.72
CA ALA A 274 54.38 22.56 9.62
C ALA A 274 53.81 21.70 10.78
N GLY A 275 53.79 20.35 10.81
CA GLY A 275 54.93 19.41 11.00
C GLY A 275 55.10 19.04 12.50
N LEU A 276 55.45 17.83 12.97
CA LEU A 276 55.88 16.53 12.38
C LEU A 276 55.53 15.34 13.36
N PRO A 277 55.78 14.05 13.03
CA PRO A 277 55.18 12.87 13.72
C PRO A 277 56.16 11.96 14.51
N HIS A 278 55.62 10.93 15.20
CA HIS A 278 56.28 9.66 15.59
C HIS A 278 55.18 8.56 15.73
N THR A 279 55.15 7.41 15.04
CA THR A 279 55.99 6.18 15.05
C THR A 279 55.93 5.35 16.35
N GLY A 280 55.44 4.10 16.27
CA GLY A 280 55.60 3.11 17.35
C GLY A 280 54.62 1.92 17.32
N ASP A 281 55.01 0.83 16.65
CA ASP A 281 54.47 -0.54 16.86
C ASP A 281 55.39 -1.24 17.89
N PRO A 282 54.92 -2.15 18.77
CA PRO A 282 55.42 -3.53 18.63
C PRO A 282 54.49 -4.67 19.11
N SER A 283 54.81 -5.88 18.64
CA SER A 283 54.24 -7.17 19.02
C SER A 283 54.84 -7.83 20.28
N GLY A 284 54.05 -8.60 21.03
CA GLY A 284 54.48 -9.62 22.01
C GLY A 284 53.34 -10.04 22.95
N THR A 285 52.81 -11.28 22.95
CA THR A 285 53.34 -12.56 23.50
C THR A 285 53.56 -12.58 25.02
N GLY A 286 52.95 -13.53 25.76
CA GLY A 286 53.37 -13.86 27.14
C GLY A 286 52.25 -14.29 28.09
N ASP A 287 52.11 -15.59 28.26
CA ASP A 287 51.14 -16.32 29.08
C ASP A 287 51.22 -16.20 30.64
N GLU A 288 50.14 -16.68 31.27
CA GLU A 288 50.09 -17.57 32.46
C GLU A 288 50.21 -17.11 33.94
N HIS A 289 49.25 -17.65 34.73
CA HIS A 289 49.32 -18.09 36.15
C HIS A 289 49.61 -17.07 37.28
N ALA A 290 49.25 -17.28 38.57
CA ALA A 290 48.25 -18.09 39.31
C ALA A 290 48.27 -17.62 40.80
N GLY A 291 47.35 -17.91 41.74
CA GLY A 291 46.08 -18.68 41.74
C GLY A 291 45.68 -19.11 43.18
N ALA A 292 44.56 -19.85 43.32
CA ALA A 292 44.08 -20.56 44.54
C ALA A 292 43.64 -19.69 45.75
N ILE A 293 42.91 -20.17 46.79
CA ILE A 293 42.48 -21.51 47.27
C ILE A 293 40.96 -21.41 47.63
N GLY A 294 40.03 -22.26 47.15
CA GLY A 294 39.65 -23.61 47.65
C GLY A 294 38.38 -23.56 48.54
N GLY A 295 37.58 -24.61 48.80
CA GLY A 295 37.51 -25.96 48.21
C GLY A 295 36.58 -26.94 49.00
N LEU A 296 35.79 -27.76 48.28
CA LEU A 296 35.06 -28.98 48.70
C LEU A 296 33.80 -28.87 49.62
N GLY A 297 32.79 -29.72 49.36
CA GLY A 297 31.70 -30.05 50.29
C GLY A 297 30.36 -30.49 49.65
N CYS A 298 30.13 -31.80 49.46
CA CYS A 298 28.86 -32.34 48.94
C CYS A 298 28.02 -33.04 50.02
N SER A 299 26.70 -32.85 50.02
CA SER A 299 25.74 -33.70 50.77
C SER A 299 24.34 -33.70 50.11
N ARG A 300 23.52 -34.70 50.44
CA ARG A 300 22.14 -34.91 49.94
C ARG A 300 21.12 -34.69 51.08
N GLY A 301 19.92 -34.17 50.80
CA GLY A 301 18.81 -34.24 51.77
C GLY A 301 17.54 -33.42 51.46
N THR A 302 16.51 -34.09 50.95
CA THR A 302 15.05 -33.89 51.25
C THR A 302 14.46 -32.48 51.46
N GLY A 303 13.71 -31.99 50.47
CA GLY A 303 12.23 -31.93 50.52
C GLY A 303 11.50 -30.79 51.24
N ALA A 304 10.76 -29.98 50.47
CA ALA A 304 9.54 -29.26 50.85
C ALA A 304 8.72 -28.91 49.58
N ASP A 305 7.40 -28.76 49.69
CA ASP A 305 6.45 -28.70 48.55
C ASP A 305 6.23 -27.28 47.96
N PRO A 306 5.84 -27.17 46.67
CA PRO A 306 5.26 -25.95 46.10
C PRO A 306 3.79 -25.77 46.53
N VAL A 307 3.34 -24.52 46.69
CA VAL A 307 1.98 -24.22 47.18
C VAL A 307 0.95 -24.18 46.04
N ASP A 308 -0.07 -25.02 46.15
CA ASP A 308 -1.21 -25.15 45.23
C ASP A 308 -2.30 -24.09 45.55
N VAL A 309 -2.74 -23.30 44.56
CA VAL A 309 -3.88 -22.36 44.70
C VAL A 309 -4.97 -22.72 43.70
N ARG A 310 -6.12 -23.16 44.23
CA ARG A 310 -7.25 -23.68 43.46
C ARG A 310 -8.40 -22.69 43.34
N PRO A 311 -9.17 -22.72 42.23
CA PRO A 311 -10.53 -22.22 42.22
C PRO A 311 -11.54 -23.29 42.72
N SER A 312 -12.33 -22.94 43.73
CA SER A 312 -13.58 -23.63 44.10
C SER A 312 -14.80 -22.86 43.55
N GLY A 313 -15.98 -23.44 43.34
CA GLY A 313 -16.37 -24.85 43.47
C GLY A 313 -17.77 -25.08 44.07
N SER A 314 -18.85 -24.92 43.29
CA SER A 314 -20.21 -25.45 43.56
C SER A 314 -21.01 -25.41 42.23
N LEU A 315 -21.74 -26.43 41.71
CA LEU A 315 -22.67 -27.44 42.27
C LEU A 315 -24.01 -26.82 42.74
N ARG A 316 -25.23 -27.32 42.45
CA ARG A 316 -25.80 -28.36 41.53
C ARG A 316 -27.36 -28.27 41.67
N PRO A 317 -28.24 -29.21 41.21
CA PRO A 317 -28.29 -30.09 40.03
C PRO A 317 -29.68 -30.07 39.29
N GLY A 318 -29.89 -30.96 38.29
CA GLY A 318 -31.10 -31.81 38.31
C GLY A 318 -31.94 -32.02 37.03
N ALA A 319 -31.62 -33.06 36.24
CA ALA A 319 -32.55 -34.03 35.62
C ALA A 319 -31.76 -35.05 34.76
N ASP A 320 -32.14 -36.33 34.78
CA ASP A 320 -31.45 -37.44 34.08
C ASP A 320 -32.32 -38.07 32.96
N PRO A 321 -31.74 -38.89 32.04
CA PRO A 321 -32.38 -39.38 30.81
C PRO A 321 -33.09 -40.75 30.97
N ALA A 322 -33.55 -41.32 29.85
CA ALA A 322 -34.00 -42.71 29.73
C ALA A 322 -33.46 -43.37 28.45
N ASP A 323 -33.02 -44.64 28.55
CA ASP A 323 -32.39 -45.42 27.48
C ASP A 323 -33.36 -46.08 26.50
N VAL A 324 -32.88 -46.36 25.27
CA VAL A 324 -33.14 -47.62 24.54
C VAL A 324 -31.86 -48.05 23.79
N LEU A 325 -31.57 -49.36 23.80
CA LEU A 325 -30.35 -49.99 23.24
C LEU A 325 -30.56 -50.59 21.82
N PRO A 326 -29.50 -51.00 21.09
CA PRO A 326 -29.52 -51.13 19.62
C PRO A 326 -29.68 -52.56 19.05
N GLY A 327 -29.93 -52.61 17.74
CA GLY A 327 -29.76 -53.78 16.86
C GLY A 327 -30.02 -53.38 15.39
N GLY A 328 -29.47 -54.03 14.36
CA GLY A 328 -28.55 -55.15 14.34
C GLY A 328 -27.92 -55.36 12.95
N SER A 329 -26.97 -56.28 12.85
CA SER A 329 -26.19 -56.58 11.62
C SER A 329 -27.03 -57.16 10.47
N LEU A 330 -26.63 -56.89 9.22
CA LEU A 330 -26.57 -57.93 8.18
C LEU A 330 -25.57 -57.55 7.05
N ARG A 331 -24.93 -58.56 6.45
CA ARG A 331 -24.02 -58.43 5.30
C ARG A 331 -24.55 -59.19 4.09
N SER A 332 -24.59 -58.54 2.93
CA SER A 332 -24.42 -59.15 1.59
C SER A 332 -24.17 -58.04 0.56
N GLY A 333 -23.45 -58.23 -0.55
CA GLY A 333 -22.69 -59.42 -0.95
C GLY A 333 -23.17 -60.10 -2.24
N ALA A 334 -23.37 -59.34 -3.32
CA ALA A 334 -23.55 -59.87 -4.67
C ALA A 334 -23.20 -58.84 -5.75
N ASP A 335 -22.21 -59.16 -6.58
CA ASP A 335 -22.22 -58.89 -8.02
C ASP A 335 -22.81 -60.17 -8.69
N PRO A 336 -23.53 -60.13 -9.82
CA PRO A 336 -22.83 -59.93 -11.10
C PRO A 336 -23.62 -59.34 -12.30
N ALA A 337 -22.85 -58.91 -13.31
CA ALA A 337 -23.10 -59.07 -14.75
C ALA A 337 -24.43 -58.56 -15.40
N GLY A 338 -24.37 -57.31 -15.89
CA GLY A 338 -24.38 -57.01 -17.35
C GLY A 338 -25.58 -57.36 -18.24
N LEU A 339 -26.13 -56.34 -18.93
CA LEU A 339 -26.87 -56.47 -20.19
C LEU A 339 -26.85 -55.14 -20.97
N HIS A 340 -26.71 -55.19 -22.30
CA HIS A 340 -26.98 -54.05 -23.18
C HIS A 340 -28.49 -53.86 -23.37
N PRO A 341 -28.93 -52.67 -23.83
CA PRO A 341 -29.50 -52.65 -25.17
C PRO A 341 -28.97 -51.53 -26.08
N SER A 342 -29.03 -51.76 -27.39
CA SER A 342 -28.80 -50.72 -28.41
C SER A 342 -30.05 -49.87 -28.63
N GLY A 343 -29.87 -48.60 -29.00
CA GLY A 343 -30.97 -47.67 -29.27
C GLY A 343 -30.53 -46.48 -30.13
N SER A 344 -30.26 -46.72 -31.41
CA SER A 344 -29.86 -45.68 -32.36
C SER A 344 -31.02 -44.77 -32.76
N LEU A 345 -30.80 -43.46 -32.74
CA LEU A 345 -31.66 -42.48 -33.42
C LEU A 345 -30.78 -41.44 -34.11
N GLN A 346 -31.14 -41.11 -35.35
CA GLN A 346 -30.35 -40.26 -36.25
C GLN A 346 -30.74 -38.80 -36.09
N VAL A 347 -29.77 -37.89 -36.29
CA VAL A 347 -30.03 -36.49 -36.67
C VAL A 347 -29.17 -36.21 -37.90
N GLU A 348 -29.76 -35.56 -38.90
CA GLU A 348 -29.23 -35.53 -40.26
C GLU A 348 -28.22 -34.40 -40.49
N ALA A 349 -27.18 -34.68 -41.27
CA ALA A 349 -26.23 -33.67 -41.73
C ALA A 349 -26.61 -33.21 -43.14
N HIS A 350 -26.99 -31.94 -43.29
CA HIS A 350 -27.20 -31.33 -44.61
C HIS A 350 -25.89 -30.74 -45.16
N ALA A 351 -25.56 -31.10 -46.40
CA ALA A 351 -24.41 -30.59 -47.15
C ALA A 351 -24.86 -29.91 -48.46
N GLY A 352 -24.07 -28.93 -48.94
CA GLY A 352 -24.35 -28.13 -50.14
C GLY A 352 -23.64 -26.76 -50.07
N LEU A 353 -22.35 -26.63 -50.37
CA LEU A 353 -21.72 -26.58 -51.71
C LEU A 353 -22.01 -25.28 -52.49
N PRO A 354 -21.09 -24.78 -53.34
CA PRO A 354 -19.61 -24.88 -53.31
C PRO A 354 -18.87 -23.55 -53.63
N TYR A 355 -17.53 -23.56 -53.56
CA TYR A 355 -16.68 -22.55 -54.21
C TYR A 355 -16.69 -22.68 -55.74
N PRO A 356 -16.55 -21.56 -56.50
CA PRO A 356 -16.02 -21.57 -57.86
C PRO A 356 -14.51 -21.27 -57.86
N SER A 357 -13.73 -22.12 -58.52
CA SER A 357 -12.35 -21.82 -58.94
C SER A 357 -12.32 -21.48 -60.44
N GLY A 358 -11.34 -20.69 -60.87
CA GLY A 358 -11.24 -20.31 -62.29
C GLY A 358 -9.91 -19.64 -62.65
N SER A 359 -9.08 -20.37 -63.40
CA SER A 359 -7.92 -19.83 -64.13
C SER A 359 -8.19 -19.91 -65.62
N PRO A 360 -7.88 -18.85 -66.37
CA PRO A 360 -6.81 -18.91 -67.38
C PRO A 360 -5.85 -17.71 -67.18
N GLY A 361 -4.76 -17.51 -67.93
CA GLY A 361 -4.16 -18.19 -69.08
C GLY A 361 -2.93 -17.36 -69.50
N ALA A 362 -2.01 -17.92 -70.28
CA ALA A 362 -0.75 -17.23 -70.63
C ALA A 362 -0.89 -16.28 -71.84
N ASP A 363 0.00 -15.27 -71.91
CA ASP A 363 0.55 -14.72 -73.15
C ASP A 363 1.87 -13.95 -72.86
N ASP A 364 2.74 -13.84 -73.85
CA ASP A 364 4.12 -13.33 -73.74
C ASP A 364 4.25 -11.80 -73.97
N HIS A 365 5.25 -11.15 -73.33
CA HIS A 365 6.44 -10.60 -74.05
C HIS A 365 7.42 -9.73 -73.22
N ALA A 366 8.71 -10.06 -73.37
CA ALA A 366 9.87 -9.17 -73.52
C ALA A 366 10.17 -8.01 -72.52
N GLY A 367 11.12 -8.27 -71.61
CA GLY A 367 12.43 -7.58 -71.62
C GLY A 367 12.59 -6.21 -70.91
N GLY A 368 13.42 -6.18 -69.85
CA GLY A 368 13.93 -4.94 -69.26
C GLY A 368 14.93 -5.18 -68.12
N THR A 369 16.20 -4.79 -68.30
CA THR A 369 17.27 -4.87 -67.29
C THR A 369 17.54 -3.52 -66.63
N GLY A 370 17.55 -3.44 -65.30
CA GLY A 370 18.03 -2.25 -64.57
C GLY A 370 17.58 -2.19 -63.11
N PRO A 371 18.44 -1.80 -62.14
CA PRO A 371 18.10 -1.79 -60.72
C PRO A 371 17.82 -0.39 -60.14
N GLY A 372 17.12 -0.36 -59.01
CA GLY A 372 17.15 0.75 -58.04
C GLY A 372 15.84 1.55 -57.92
N GLY A 373 15.51 1.93 -56.69
CA GLY A 373 14.38 2.81 -56.37
C GLY A 373 13.40 2.19 -55.37
N SER A 374 13.62 2.45 -54.08
CA SER A 374 12.60 2.25 -53.04
C SER A 374 11.71 3.50 -52.93
N PRO A 375 10.39 3.41 -53.07
CA PRO A 375 9.45 4.36 -52.49
C PRO A 375 8.81 3.74 -51.23
N GLY A 376 8.91 4.43 -50.10
CA GLY A 376 8.38 3.92 -48.83
C GLY A 376 6.85 3.89 -48.80
N THR A 377 6.25 2.69 -48.69
CA THR A 377 4.84 2.54 -48.32
C THR A 377 4.67 2.91 -46.84
N GLY A 378 4.08 4.08 -46.60
CA GLY A 378 3.74 4.53 -45.26
C GLY A 378 2.67 3.64 -44.63
N ALA A 379 3.08 2.61 -43.89
CA ALA A 379 2.20 1.89 -42.99
C ALA A 379 1.64 2.88 -41.96
N GLY A 380 0.34 3.17 -42.05
CA GLY A 380 -0.37 4.06 -41.14
C GLY A 380 -0.53 3.44 -39.75
N GLY A 381 0.59 3.27 -39.04
CA GLY A 381 0.61 2.75 -37.69
C GLY A 381 -0.24 3.62 -36.78
N ILE A 382 -1.34 3.05 -36.29
CA ILE A 382 -2.20 3.70 -35.29
C ILE A 382 -1.35 3.89 -34.04
N ARG A 383 -0.82 5.10 -33.87
CA ARG A 383 -0.17 5.51 -32.63
C ARG A 383 -1.22 5.53 -31.55
N VAL A 384 -1.25 4.49 -30.71
CA VAL A 384 -1.99 4.47 -29.44
C VAL A 384 -1.22 5.34 -28.43
N SER A 385 -1.06 6.62 -28.78
CA SER A 385 -0.46 7.64 -27.95
C SER A 385 -1.49 8.12 -26.92
N GLY A 386 -1.19 7.93 -25.63
CA GLY A 386 -2.00 8.51 -24.56
C GLY A 386 -3.15 7.66 -24.03
N LEU A 387 -3.04 6.32 -24.04
CA LEU A 387 -3.64 5.58 -22.93
C LEU A 387 -2.97 6.07 -21.63
N PRO A 388 -3.71 6.47 -20.59
CA PRO A 388 -3.11 6.89 -19.33
C PRO A 388 -2.20 5.81 -18.75
N GLN A 389 -1.11 6.21 -18.06
CA GLN A 389 -0.49 5.34 -17.05
C GLN A 389 -1.51 5.13 -15.92
N GLY A 390 -2.38 4.13 -16.10
CA GLY A 390 -3.22 3.60 -15.03
C GLY A 390 -2.38 2.93 -13.95
N ASP A 391 -3.02 2.56 -12.85
CA ASP A 391 -2.39 1.83 -11.76
C ASP A 391 -1.67 0.57 -12.28
N LEU A 392 -0.34 0.54 -12.17
CA LEU A 392 0.52 -0.55 -12.64
C LEU A 392 0.13 -1.89 -12.01
N TYR A 393 -0.29 -1.89 -10.75
CA TYR A 393 -0.76 -3.10 -10.07
C TYR A 393 -1.99 -3.69 -10.80
N GLN A 394 -3.00 -2.86 -11.07
CA GLN A 394 -4.21 -3.30 -11.77
C GLN A 394 -3.87 -3.68 -13.22
N ALA A 395 -3.00 -2.94 -13.90
CA ALA A 395 -2.61 -3.22 -15.28
C ALA A 395 -1.93 -4.60 -15.43
N VAL A 396 -1.02 -4.96 -14.52
CA VAL A 396 -0.38 -6.28 -14.48
C VAL A 396 -1.40 -7.37 -14.12
N PHE A 397 -2.12 -7.20 -13.01
CA PHE A 397 -2.98 -8.29 -12.52
C PHE A 397 -4.24 -8.51 -13.35
N HIS A 398 -4.84 -7.46 -13.93
CA HIS A 398 -5.92 -7.65 -14.91
C HIS A 398 -5.42 -8.36 -16.19
N ALA A 399 -4.14 -8.20 -16.56
CA ALA A 399 -3.55 -8.92 -17.69
C ALA A 399 -3.25 -10.40 -17.33
N HIS A 400 -2.75 -10.68 -16.12
CA HIS A 400 -2.60 -12.04 -15.57
C HIS A 400 -3.94 -12.80 -15.54
N ASP A 401 -4.97 -12.20 -14.94
CA ASP A 401 -6.23 -12.89 -14.67
C ASP A 401 -7.06 -13.16 -15.93
N ARG A 402 -7.01 -12.26 -16.93
CA ARG A 402 -7.52 -12.57 -18.27
C ARG A 402 -6.70 -13.66 -18.94
N TYR A 403 -5.36 -13.56 -18.95
CA TYR A 403 -4.48 -14.56 -19.58
C TYR A 403 -4.76 -16.00 -19.11
N HIS A 404 -4.94 -16.24 -17.81
CA HIS A 404 -5.22 -17.58 -17.29
C HIS A 404 -6.63 -18.07 -17.64
N ARG A 405 -7.65 -17.20 -17.62
CA ARG A 405 -9.00 -17.54 -18.13
C ARG A 405 -8.97 -17.87 -19.63
N ASP A 406 -8.24 -17.06 -20.39
CA ASP A 406 -8.23 -17.12 -21.85
C ASP A 406 -7.40 -18.33 -22.33
N ARG A 407 -6.33 -18.72 -21.60
CA ARG A 407 -5.60 -20.00 -21.76
C ARG A 407 -6.46 -21.25 -21.47
N GLN A 408 -7.51 -21.12 -20.66
CA GLN A 408 -8.43 -22.24 -20.33
C GLN A 408 -9.52 -22.46 -21.40
N GLN A 409 -9.68 -21.55 -22.37
CA GLN A 409 -10.68 -21.71 -23.42
C GLN A 409 -10.29 -22.85 -24.39
N PRO A 410 -11.27 -23.51 -25.03
CA PRO A 410 -10.99 -24.51 -26.06
C PRO A 410 -10.05 -23.97 -27.15
N SER A 411 -8.98 -24.70 -27.43
CA SER A 411 -7.96 -24.34 -28.41
C SER A 411 -7.37 -25.59 -29.06
N ASP A 412 -6.61 -25.42 -30.14
CA ASP A 412 -5.93 -26.52 -30.86
C ASP A 412 -4.72 -27.11 -30.11
N SER A 413 -4.42 -26.61 -28.90
CA SER A 413 -3.31 -27.08 -28.06
C SER A 413 -3.76 -28.18 -27.10
N SER A 414 -3.04 -29.30 -27.08
CA SER A 414 -3.20 -30.37 -26.07
C SER A 414 -2.29 -30.20 -24.84
N ALA A 415 -1.60 -29.07 -24.69
CA ALA A 415 -0.77 -28.80 -23.52
C ALA A 415 -1.63 -28.47 -22.28
N PRO A 416 -1.35 -29.05 -21.10
CA PRO A 416 -2.14 -28.79 -19.89
C PRO A 416 -1.99 -27.34 -19.43
N THR A 417 -3.08 -26.74 -18.98
CA THR A 417 -3.06 -25.39 -18.42
C THR A 417 -2.65 -25.40 -16.95
N TRP A 418 -2.41 -24.21 -16.40
CA TRP A 418 -2.11 -24.05 -14.99
C TRP A 418 -3.26 -24.50 -14.06
N ALA A 419 -4.52 -24.33 -14.47
CA ALA A 419 -5.66 -24.72 -13.63
C ALA A 419 -5.99 -26.21 -13.73
N ASP A 420 -5.67 -26.87 -14.87
CA ASP A 420 -5.77 -28.33 -14.98
C ASP A 420 -4.78 -29.01 -14.01
N ILE A 421 -3.52 -28.55 -14.02
CA ILE A 421 -2.46 -29.01 -13.11
C ILE A 421 -2.82 -28.75 -11.63
N GLN A 422 -3.37 -27.57 -11.31
CA GLN A 422 -3.89 -27.30 -9.96
C GLN A 422 -5.03 -28.27 -9.58
N GLY A 423 -5.85 -28.69 -10.55
CA GLY A 423 -6.87 -29.73 -10.36
C GLY A 423 -6.29 -31.08 -9.99
N GLU A 424 -5.27 -31.54 -10.71
CA GLU A 424 -4.57 -32.82 -10.49
C GLU A 424 -3.77 -32.84 -9.18
N LEU A 425 -3.13 -31.71 -8.80
CA LEU A 425 -2.49 -31.53 -7.49
C LEU A 425 -3.49 -31.57 -6.32
N GLY A 426 -4.80 -31.56 -6.60
CA GLY A 426 -5.84 -31.50 -5.58
C GLY A 426 -5.98 -30.13 -4.90
N ALA A 427 -5.47 -29.07 -5.52
CA ALA A 427 -5.49 -27.71 -4.98
C ALA A 427 -6.93 -27.17 -4.93
N ARG A 428 -7.60 -27.36 -3.78
CA ARG A 428 -8.98 -26.93 -3.51
C ARG A 428 -9.01 -25.71 -2.58
N PRO A 429 -8.82 -24.48 -3.07
CA PRO A 429 -8.83 -23.27 -2.25
C PRO A 429 -10.18 -23.13 -1.51
N GLY A 430 -10.14 -23.25 -0.17
CA GLY A 430 -11.31 -23.20 0.71
C GLY A 430 -12.43 -24.21 0.40
N ARG A 431 -12.20 -25.23 -0.44
CA ARG A 431 -13.23 -26.10 -1.05
C ARG A 431 -14.38 -25.37 -1.77
N ALA A 432 -14.26 -24.07 -2.07
CA ALA A 432 -15.40 -23.24 -2.50
C ALA A 432 -15.68 -23.30 -4.01
N LEU A 433 -14.61 -23.18 -4.79
CA LEU A 433 -14.56 -23.25 -6.25
C LEU A 433 -13.40 -24.19 -6.65
N SER A 434 -13.52 -24.82 -7.80
CA SER A 434 -12.41 -25.46 -8.51
C SER A 434 -11.39 -24.43 -9.04
N PRO A 435 -10.14 -24.83 -9.38
CA PRO A 435 -9.18 -23.96 -10.06
C PRO A 435 -9.74 -23.32 -11.34
N HIS A 436 -10.51 -24.08 -12.12
CA HIS A 436 -11.23 -23.59 -13.29
C HIS A 436 -12.22 -22.47 -12.94
N GLU A 437 -13.18 -22.72 -12.03
CA GLU A 437 -14.14 -21.70 -11.58
C GLU A 437 -13.47 -20.46 -10.97
N ARG A 438 -12.32 -20.62 -10.29
CA ARG A 438 -11.51 -19.53 -9.72
C ARG A 438 -10.88 -18.66 -10.82
N GLY A 439 -10.23 -19.28 -11.82
CA GLY A 439 -9.67 -18.56 -12.96
C GLY A 439 -10.73 -17.87 -13.81
N GLU A 440 -11.86 -18.54 -14.02
CA GLU A 440 -13.00 -18.00 -14.79
C GLU A 440 -13.68 -16.81 -14.07
N LEU A 441 -13.72 -16.81 -12.73
CA LEU A 441 -14.15 -15.66 -11.93
C LEU A 441 -13.11 -14.53 -11.98
N LEU A 442 -11.83 -14.81 -11.71
CA LEU A 442 -10.76 -13.80 -11.71
C LEU A 442 -10.67 -13.06 -13.05
N GLY A 443 -10.71 -13.77 -14.18
CA GLY A 443 -10.70 -13.15 -15.51
C GLY A 443 -11.91 -12.24 -15.75
N ARG A 444 -13.11 -12.58 -15.24
CA ARG A 444 -14.28 -11.68 -15.31
C ARG A 444 -14.16 -10.47 -14.40
N LEU A 445 -13.54 -10.61 -13.22
CA LEU A 445 -13.23 -9.48 -12.34
C LEU A 445 -12.21 -8.53 -12.98
N ALA A 446 -11.31 -9.05 -13.81
CA ALA A 446 -10.33 -8.27 -14.58
C ALA A 446 -10.90 -7.54 -15.82
N ASP A 447 -12.10 -7.91 -16.30
CA ASP A 447 -12.82 -7.16 -17.35
C ASP A 447 -13.58 -5.93 -16.80
N LEU A 448 -13.80 -5.87 -15.47
CA LEU A 448 -14.38 -4.71 -14.81
C LEU A 448 -13.33 -3.62 -14.56
N PRO A 449 -13.73 -2.35 -14.38
CA PRO A 449 -12.87 -1.33 -13.80
C PRO A 449 -12.45 -1.74 -12.38
N PRO A 450 -11.26 -1.36 -11.90
CA PRO A 450 -10.84 -1.62 -10.52
C PRO A 450 -11.77 -0.91 -9.50
N PRO A 451 -11.66 -1.24 -8.20
CA PRO A 451 -12.33 -0.49 -7.13
C PRO A 451 -12.02 1.01 -7.23
N ALA A 452 -13.02 1.86 -6.96
CA ALA A 452 -12.85 3.31 -6.96
C ALA A 452 -11.86 3.79 -5.87
N SER A 453 -11.75 3.03 -4.78
CA SER A 453 -10.82 3.23 -3.68
C SER A 453 -10.55 1.89 -2.97
N THR A 454 -9.45 1.81 -2.21
CA THR A 454 -9.23 0.70 -1.27
C THR A 454 -10.23 0.79 -0.10
N ARG A 455 -10.61 1.99 0.37
CA ARG A 455 -11.62 2.18 1.42
C ARG A 455 -12.96 1.53 1.05
N GLY A 456 -13.49 1.82 -0.13
CA GLY A 456 -14.74 1.23 -0.65
C GLY A 456 -14.66 -0.29 -0.83
N LEU A 457 -13.49 -0.85 -1.18
CA LEU A 457 -13.29 -2.31 -1.21
C LEU A 457 -13.30 -2.92 0.21
N LEU A 458 -12.69 -2.25 1.20
CA LEU A 458 -12.70 -2.68 2.59
C LEU A 458 -14.12 -2.64 3.17
N ASP A 459 -14.90 -1.58 2.90
CA ASP A 459 -16.30 -1.49 3.33
C ASP A 459 -17.21 -2.51 2.65
N LEU A 460 -16.98 -2.78 1.36
CA LEU A 460 -17.65 -3.86 0.65
C LEU A 460 -17.37 -5.22 1.31
N LEU A 461 -16.12 -5.50 1.69
CA LEU A 461 -15.75 -6.73 2.43
C LEU A 461 -16.33 -6.76 3.84
N ARG A 462 -16.33 -5.65 4.59
CA ARG A 462 -16.98 -5.53 5.92
C ARG A 462 -18.49 -5.81 5.84
N SER A 463 -19.14 -5.45 4.73
CA SER A 463 -20.59 -5.68 4.53
C SER A 463 -21.00 -7.13 4.26
N LEU A 464 -20.07 -8.08 4.17
CA LEU A 464 -20.36 -9.49 3.86
C LEU A 464 -20.97 -10.23 5.06
N PRO A 465 -22.00 -11.08 4.85
CA PRO A 465 -22.81 -11.63 5.94
C PRO A 465 -22.00 -12.63 6.77
N GLY A 466 -21.74 -12.30 8.04
CA GLY A 466 -20.99 -13.17 8.97
C GLY A 466 -19.48 -13.25 8.69
N PHE A 467 -18.95 -12.47 7.75
CA PHE A 467 -17.52 -12.35 7.52
C PHE A 467 -16.90 -11.35 8.52
N ARG A 468 -15.68 -11.62 8.99
CA ARG A 468 -14.90 -10.66 9.79
C ARG A 468 -13.56 -10.41 9.09
N LEU A 469 -13.46 -9.23 8.49
CA LEU A 469 -12.25 -8.75 7.84
C LEU A 469 -11.13 -8.55 8.88
N PRO A 470 -9.97 -9.24 8.79
CA PRO A 470 -8.83 -8.99 9.65
C PRO A 470 -8.15 -7.65 9.30
N SER A 471 -7.16 -7.23 10.12
CA SER A 471 -6.23 -6.18 9.68
C SER A 471 -5.37 -6.72 8.54
N LEU A 472 -5.22 -5.94 7.48
CA LEU A 472 -4.48 -6.32 6.28
C LEU A 472 -3.47 -5.21 5.95
N VAL A 473 -2.20 -5.57 5.91
CA VAL A 473 -1.06 -4.71 5.54
C VAL A 473 -0.12 -5.57 4.68
N PRO A 474 0.04 -5.29 3.37
CA PRO A 474 -0.70 -4.31 2.58
C PRO A 474 -2.17 -4.69 2.35
N ALA A 475 -3.09 -3.74 2.52
CA ALA A 475 -4.52 -3.92 2.27
C ALA A 475 -4.83 -4.29 0.80
N PRO A 476 -5.96 -4.99 0.53
CA PRO A 476 -6.39 -5.34 -0.83
C PRO A 476 -6.55 -4.11 -1.73
N ARG A 477 -6.38 -4.31 -3.04
CA ARG A 477 -6.29 -3.24 -4.05
C ARG A 477 -7.12 -3.53 -5.30
N GLY A 478 -7.08 -4.75 -5.83
CA GLY A 478 -7.95 -5.22 -6.90
C GLY A 478 -9.10 -6.10 -6.40
N TRP A 479 -10.10 -6.36 -7.25
CA TRP A 479 -11.17 -7.32 -6.94
C TRP A 479 -10.64 -8.75 -6.69
N ARG A 480 -9.49 -9.10 -7.28
CA ARG A 480 -8.77 -10.36 -6.98
C ARG A 480 -8.40 -10.47 -5.49
N ASP A 481 -7.99 -9.37 -4.86
CA ASP A 481 -7.47 -9.42 -3.49
C ASP A 481 -8.60 -9.64 -2.47
N GLY A 482 -9.77 -9.06 -2.72
CA GLY A 482 -10.94 -9.34 -1.89
C GLY A 482 -11.39 -10.80 -1.99
N LEU A 483 -11.29 -11.41 -3.17
CA LEU A 483 -11.50 -12.86 -3.32
C LEU A 483 -10.45 -13.68 -2.54
N GLY A 484 -9.16 -13.29 -2.60
CA GLY A 484 -8.09 -13.92 -1.83
C GLY A 484 -8.24 -13.81 -0.32
N VAL A 485 -8.72 -12.66 0.16
CA VAL A 485 -9.08 -12.41 1.56
C VAL A 485 -10.21 -13.33 2.02
N LEU A 486 -11.19 -13.63 1.17
CA LEU A 486 -12.23 -14.63 1.46
C LEU A 486 -11.66 -16.06 1.49
N TYR A 487 -10.77 -16.43 0.56
CA TYR A 487 -10.15 -17.75 0.56
C TYR A 487 -9.26 -18.04 1.76
N GLU A 488 -8.62 -17.00 2.32
CA GLU A 488 -7.70 -17.14 3.45
C GLU A 488 -8.42 -17.06 4.82
N HIS A 489 -9.51 -16.28 4.93
CA HIS A 489 -10.12 -15.96 6.22
C HIS A 489 -11.59 -16.34 6.39
N ALA A 490 -12.28 -16.82 5.36
CA ALA A 490 -13.63 -17.36 5.53
C ALA A 490 -13.61 -18.72 6.26
N ARG A 491 -14.63 -18.98 7.08
CA ARG A 491 -14.84 -20.33 7.65
C ARG A 491 -15.17 -21.31 6.53
N GLN A 492 -14.67 -22.55 6.63
CA GLN A 492 -14.78 -23.55 5.56
C GLN A 492 -16.23 -23.84 5.13
N ASP A 493 -17.18 -23.76 6.07
CA ASP A 493 -18.61 -23.82 5.77
C ASP A 493 -19.11 -22.49 5.20
N GLY A 494 -19.63 -22.54 3.96
CA GLY A 494 -20.31 -21.40 3.33
C GLY A 494 -19.45 -20.49 2.47
N VAL A 495 -18.14 -20.75 2.28
CA VAL A 495 -17.25 -19.91 1.45
C VAL A 495 -17.82 -19.65 0.04
N ARG A 496 -18.41 -20.66 -0.63
CA ARG A 496 -19.03 -20.50 -1.96
C ARG A 496 -20.15 -19.46 -1.96
N ARG A 497 -20.93 -19.38 -0.89
CA ARG A 497 -21.97 -18.35 -0.70
C ARG A 497 -21.35 -16.97 -0.49
N LEU A 498 -20.32 -16.86 0.34
CA LEU A 498 -19.59 -15.59 0.55
C LEU A 498 -18.97 -15.04 -0.75
N VAL A 499 -18.43 -15.90 -1.61
CA VAL A 499 -17.88 -15.49 -2.92
C VAL A 499 -18.97 -15.01 -3.87
N ILE A 500 -20.15 -15.63 -3.88
CA ILE A 500 -21.30 -15.16 -4.68
C ILE A 500 -21.86 -13.84 -4.10
N ASP A 501 -21.98 -13.74 -2.78
CA ASP A 501 -22.39 -12.52 -2.07
C ASP A 501 -21.39 -11.36 -2.28
N TYR A 502 -20.11 -11.66 -2.51
CA TYR A 502 -19.06 -10.72 -2.91
C TYR A 502 -19.21 -10.29 -4.38
N ALA A 503 -19.38 -11.23 -5.31
CA ALA A 503 -19.64 -10.93 -6.72
C ALA A 503 -20.92 -10.06 -6.91
N MET A 504 -21.98 -10.32 -6.15
CA MET A 504 -23.19 -9.49 -6.14
C MET A 504 -22.94 -8.07 -5.62
N ARG A 505 -22.09 -7.91 -4.60
CA ARG A 505 -21.67 -6.57 -4.13
C ARG A 505 -20.80 -5.85 -5.16
N ILE A 506 -19.96 -6.56 -5.91
CA ILE A 506 -19.22 -5.98 -7.03
C ILE A 506 -20.17 -5.53 -8.14
N LEU A 507 -21.25 -6.27 -8.44
CA LEU A 507 -22.31 -5.82 -9.34
C LEU A 507 -23.11 -4.61 -8.79
N ALA A 508 -23.15 -4.43 -7.48
CA ALA A 508 -23.82 -3.32 -6.81
C ALA A 508 -22.97 -2.05 -6.64
N ALA A 509 -21.64 -2.16 -6.65
CA ALA A 509 -20.71 -1.06 -6.47
C ALA A 509 -20.81 -0.03 -7.60
N ASP A 510 -20.62 1.25 -7.27
CA ASP A 510 -20.79 2.36 -8.20
C ASP A 510 -19.61 2.50 -9.17
N ARG A 511 -19.90 2.90 -10.42
CA ARG A 511 -18.94 3.04 -11.53
C ARG A 511 -19.57 3.63 -12.80
N ASP A 512 -18.73 4.19 -13.67
CA ASP A 512 -19.09 4.56 -15.03
C ASP A 512 -19.48 3.33 -15.88
N ARG A 513 -20.77 3.14 -16.13
CA ARG A 513 -21.30 2.01 -16.91
C ARG A 513 -21.26 2.25 -18.42
N THR A 514 -20.05 2.30 -18.96
CA THR A 514 -19.78 2.26 -20.42
C THR A 514 -20.25 0.92 -21.04
N PRO A 515 -20.39 0.79 -22.37
CA PRO A 515 -20.89 -0.43 -23.01
C PRO A 515 -20.08 -1.70 -22.69
N SER A 516 -18.75 -1.59 -22.55
CA SER A 516 -17.87 -2.70 -22.16
C SER A 516 -18.06 -3.08 -20.68
N VAL A 517 -18.15 -2.10 -19.78
CA VAL A 517 -18.45 -2.34 -18.35
C VAL A 517 -19.81 -3.05 -18.20
N ARG A 518 -20.83 -2.62 -18.94
CA ARG A 518 -22.14 -3.32 -18.96
C ARG A 518 -22.05 -4.74 -19.52
N ALA A 519 -21.08 -5.06 -20.38
CA ALA A 519 -20.84 -6.42 -20.86
C ALA A 519 -20.17 -7.29 -19.79
N ALA A 520 -19.15 -6.77 -19.10
CA ALA A 520 -18.52 -7.43 -17.96
C ALA A 520 -19.52 -7.67 -16.80
N GLU A 521 -20.39 -6.69 -16.49
CA GLU A 521 -21.47 -6.83 -15.50
C GLU A 521 -22.57 -7.85 -15.92
N ARG A 522 -22.71 -8.17 -17.21
CA ARG A 522 -23.52 -9.30 -17.66
C ARG A 522 -22.78 -10.62 -17.49
N ALA A 523 -21.53 -10.70 -17.93
CA ALA A 523 -20.70 -11.89 -17.80
C ALA A 523 -20.53 -12.34 -16.34
N LEU A 524 -20.31 -11.40 -15.40
CA LEU A 524 -20.20 -11.70 -13.96
C LEU A 524 -21.55 -12.12 -13.36
N TRP A 525 -22.67 -11.54 -13.82
CA TRP A 525 -24.00 -12.03 -13.42
C TRP A 525 -24.27 -13.45 -13.93
N ASP A 526 -23.86 -13.78 -15.15
CA ASP A 526 -24.02 -15.11 -15.71
C ASP A 526 -23.16 -16.15 -14.98
N TRP A 527 -21.96 -15.76 -14.51
CA TRP A 527 -21.19 -16.55 -13.55
C TRP A 527 -21.94 -16.75 -12.23
N VAL A 528 -22.49 -15.69 -11.63
CA VAL A 528 -23.29 -15.79 -10.38
C VAL A 528 -24.46 -16.77 -10.55
N ARG A 529 -25.17 -16.71 -11.69
CA ARG A 529 -26.24 -17.68 -12.00
C ARG A 529 -25.71 -19.10 -12.00
N HIS A 530 -24.62 -19.38 -12.72
CA HIS A 530 -24.03 -20.72 -12.79
C HIS A 530 -23.48 -21.19 -11.43
N ALA A 531 -22.72 -20.36 -10.72
CA ALA A 531 -22.13 -20.67 -9.42
C ALA A 531 -23.20 -20.97 -8.33
N SER A 532 -24.38 -20.37 -8.45
CA SER A 532 -25.54 -20.59 -7.57
C SER A 532 -26.35 -21.87 -7.84
N THR A 533 -25.99 -22.65 -8.87
CA THR A 533 -26.58 -23.98 -9.09
C THR A 533 -26.26 -24.92 -7.91
N GLY A 534 -27.17 -25.84 -7.60
CA GLY A 534 -27.05 -26.75 -6.45
C GLY A 534 -27.32 -26.13 -5.06
N LEU A 535 -27.31 -24.80 -4.90
CA LEU A 535 -27.66 -24.13 -3.63
C LEU A 535 -29.17 -24.21 -3.30
N ASP A 536 -29.60 -23.64 -2.18
CA ASP A 536 -31.03 -23.59 -1.82
C ASP A 536 -31.84 -22.63 -2.70
N SER A 537 -33.16 -22.86 -2.79
CA SER A 537 -34.07 -22.06 -3.60
C SER A 537 -34.35 -20.68 -3.03
N GLY A 538 -34.29 -20.50 -1.70
CA GLY A 538 -34.47 -19.21 -1.05
C GLY A 538 -33.35 -18.25 -1.42
N TYR A 539 -32.09 -18.69 -1.30
CA TYR A 539 -30.92 -17.92 -1.67
C TYR A 539 -30.90 -17.57 -3.17
N ARG A 540 -31.23 -18.50 -4.07
CA ARG A 540 -31.39 -18.16 -5.51
C ARG A 540 -32.49 -17.12 -5.76
N THR A 541 -33.59 -17.16 -5.01
CA THR A 541 -34.67 -16.16 -5.12
C THR A 541 -34.19 -14.79 -4.63
N GLU A 542 -33.41 -14.74 -3.55
CA GLU A 542 -32.81 -13.51 -3.02
C GLU A 542 -31.77 -12.91 -3.98
N LEU A 543 -30.91 -13.73 -4.61
CA LEU A 543 -30.00 -13.28 -5.67
C LEU A 543 -30.76 -12.67 -6.86
N ALA A 544 -31.89 -13.27 -7.26
CA ALA A 544 -32.75 -12.72 -8.30
C ALA A 544 -33.40 -11.39 -7.87
N ARG A 545 -33.88 -11.28 -6.63
CA ARG A 545 -34.43 -10.04 -6.07
C ARG A 545 -33.38 -8.91 -6.08
N GLN A 546 -32.17 -9.18 -5.61
CA GLN A 546 -31.06 -8.24 -5.66
C GLN A 546 -30.72 -7.83 -7.10
N ARG A 547 -30.73 -8.76 -8.07
CA ARG A 547 -30.49 -8.41 -9.48
C ARG A 547 -31.59 -7.52 -10.05
N VAL A 548 -32.86 -7.75 -9.71
CA VAL A 548 -33.97 -6.86 -10.09
C VAL A 548 -33.79 -5.47 -9.49
N GLU A 549 -33.40 -5.37 -8.22
CA GLU A 549 -33.11 -4.09 -7.56
C GLU A 549 -31.97 -3.33 -8.28
N LEU A 550 -30.87 -4.02 -8.64
CA LEU A 550 -29.75 -3.41 -9.36
C LEU A 550 -30.12 -2.93 -10.77
N LEU A 551 -31.02 -3.63 -11.46
CA LEU A 551 -31.53 -3.21 -12.77
C LEU A 551 -32.58 -2.09 -12.67
N GLY A 552 -33.33 -2.05 -11.55
CA GLY A 552 -34.36 -1.03 -11.28
C GLY A 552 -33.81 0.31 -10.76
N ARG A 553 -32.52 0.40 -10.43
CA ARG A 553 -31.86 1.67 -10.10
C ARG A 553 -31.78 2.56 -11.35
N VAL A 554 -32.74 3.47 -11.48
CA VAL A 554 -32.71 4.54 -12.49
C VAL A 554 -31.54 5.48 -12.16
N HIS A 555 -30.54 5.54 -13.04
CA HIS A 555 -29.36 6.39 -12.83
C HIS A 555 -29.58 7.76 -13.48
N PRO A 556 -29.46 8.88 -12.73
CA PRO A 556 -29.65 10.23 -13.27
C PRO A 556 -28.45 10.64 -14.14
N GLY A 557 -28.48 10.25 -15.42
CA GLY A 557 -27.38 10.58 -16.34
C GLY A 557 -27.58 10.32 -17.84
N HIS A 558 -28.74 9.83 -18.30
CA HIS A 558 -28.98 9.46 -19.72
C HIS A 558 -30.31 9.97 -20.31
N GLU A 559 -30.86 11.07 -19.78
CA GLU A 559 -31.93 11.84 -20.42
C GLU A 559 -31.54 13.33 -20.52
N ARG A 560 -30.63 13.62 -21.45
CA ARG A 560 -30.41 14.96 -22.04
C ARG A 560 -29.97 14.79 -23.49
N ALA A 561 -30.95 14.56 -24.35
CA ALA A 561 -30.83 14.53 -25.81
C ALA A 561 -32.10 15.06 -26.48
N ASP A 562 -32.70 16.10 -25.87
CA ASP A 562 -33.69 17.00 -26.45
C ASP A 562 -33.39 18.39 -25.86
N ASP A 563 -33.14 19.38 -26.72
CA ASP A 563 -32.81 20.75 -26.33
C ASP A 563 -34.06 21.63 -26.29
N ASP A 564 -34.40 22.17 -25.12
CA ASP A 564 -35.31 23.32 -24.99
C ASP A 564 -34.50 24.59 -24.68
N PRO A 565 -34.21 25.45 -25.69
CA PRO A 565 -33.35 26.62 -25.55
C PRO A 565 -34.08 27.82 -24.90
N GLY A 566 -34.78 27.58 -23.79
CA GLY A 566 -35.61 28.58 -23.10
C GLY A 566 -35.35 28.77 -21.61
N GLN A 567 -34.85 27.76 -20.90
CA GLN A 567 -34.82 27.78 -19.42
C GLN A 567 -33.44 28.10 -18.85
N LEU A 568 -33.25 29.35 -18.42
CA LEU A 568 -32.09 29.77 -17.62
C LEU A 568 -31.94 28.85 -16.39
N PRO A 569 -30.73 28.35 -16.08
CA PRO A 569 -30.52 27.55 -14.89
C PRO A 569 -30.69 28.43 -13.66
N THR A 570 -31.78 28.23 -12.91
CA THR A 570 -31.89 28.76 -11.55
C THR A 570 -30.72 28.25 -10.74
N GLU A 571 -29.86 29.16 -10.27
CA GLU A 571 -28.78 28.83 -9.35
C GLU A 571 -29.35 28.09 -8.16
N ARG A 572 -29.04 26.80 -8.06
CA ARG A 572 -29.31 26.06 -6.82
C ARG A 572 -28.41 26.69 -5.76
N PRO A 573 -28.95 27.23 -4.65
CA PRO A 573 -28.11 27.73 -3.58
C PRO A 573 -27.20 26.58 -3.16
N VAL A 574 -25.89 26.79 -3.23
CA VAL A 574 -24.90 25.80 -2.81
C VAL A 574 -25.22 25.45 -1.36
N PRO A 575 -25.60 24.20 -1.04
CA PRO A 575 -25.88 23.85 0.34
C PRO A 575 -24.60 24.10 1.15
N HIS A 576 -24.69 24.94 2.18
CA HIS A 576 -23.62 25.01 3.17
C HIS A 576 -23.32 23.57 3.63
N PRO A 577 -22.05 23.15 3.70
CA PRO A 577 -21.72 21.80 4.08
C PRO A 577 -22.19 21.56 5.52
N ALA A 578 -23.36 20.93 5.65
CA ALA A 578 -23.81 20.39 6.93
C ALA A 578 -22.69 19.48 7.43
N LEU A 579 -22.17 19.77 8.63
CA LEU A 579 -20.99 19.15 9.22
C LEU A 579 -20.96 17.66 8.90
N ALA A 580 -20.08 17.28 7.96
CA ALA A 580 -20.05 15.93 7.46
C ALA A 580 -19.77 14.98 8.63
N PRO A 581 -20.49 13.85 8.74
CA PRO A 581 -20.20 12.88 9.81
C PRO A 581 -18.71 12.52 9.72
N PRO A 582 -18.00 12.52 10.86
CA PRO A 582 -16.53 12.49 10.89
C PRO A 582 -16.03 11.28 10.10
N GLY A 583 -15.35 11.58 8.99
CA GLY A 583 -14.84 10.56 8.09
C GLY A 583 -13.75 9.70 8.74
N PRO A 584 -13.34 8.61 8.07
CA PRO A 584 -12.18 7.85 8.52
C PRO A 584 -10.95 8.76 8.59
N SER A 585 -10.16 8.60 9.64
CA SER A 585 -9.00 9.44 9.92
C SER A 585 -7.77 8.62 10.25
N VAL A 586 -6.60 9.15 9.96
CA VAL A 586 -5.30 8.57 10.33
C VAL A 586 -4.79 9.27 11.58
N LEU A 587 -4.30 8.51 12.55
CA LEU A 587 -3.64 9.01 13.74
C LEU A 587 -2.17 8.55 13.73
N LEU A 588 -1.24 9.50 13.63
CA LEU A 588 0.17 9.31 13.95
C LEU A 588 0.37 9.72 15.43
N VAL A 589 0.89 8.80 16.25
CA VAL A 589 1.34 9.10 17.62
C VAL A 589 2.86 9.01 17.66
N VAL A 590 3.50 10.02 18.23
CA VAL A 590 4.93 10.04 18.54
C VAL A 590 5.09 10.15 20.06
N LEU A 591 5.94 9.32 20.65
CA LEU A 591 6.24 9.28 22.07
C LEU A 591 7.74 9.51 22.28
N ARG A 592 8.08 10.43 23.19
CA ARG A 592 9.47 10.74 23.53
C ARG A 592 10.03 9.68 24.48
N ARG A 593 11.28 9.27 24.28
CA ARG A 593 12.01 8.42 25.22
C ARG A 593 12.87 9.31 26.11
N ALA A 594 12.59 9.35 27.41
CA ALA A 594 13.22 10.31 28.33
C ALA A 594 14.75 10.13 28.42
N TRP A 595 15.25 8.90 28.27
CA TRP A 595 16.66 8.51 28.35
C TRP A 595 17.40 8.47 27.00
N GLU A 596 16.69 8.56 25.87
CA GLU A 596 17.27 8.69 24.51
C GLU A 596 16.55 9.85 23.79
N PRO A 597 16.85 11.13 24.12
CA PRO A 597 16.03 12.28 23.71
C PRO A 597 16.06 12.59 22.20
N ASP A 598 16.99 12.00 21.47
CA ASP A 598 17.14 12.04 20.01
C ASP A 598 16.33 10.95 19.29
N HIS A 599 15.72 10.02 20.05
CA HIS A 599 14.90 8.93 19.53
C HIS A 599 13.45 8.98 20.06
N CYS A 600 12.52 8.46 19.25
CA CYS A 600 11.12 8.29 19.60
C CYS A 600 10.64 6.86 19.36
N ASP A 601 9.60 6.48 20.10
CA ASP A 601 8.70 5.39 19.73
C ASP A 601 7.49 6.01 19.02
N TRP A 602 6.95 5.37 17.98
CA TRP A 602 5.84 5.92 17.22
C TRP A 602 4.91 4.84 16.65
N SER A 603 3.66 5.22 16.41
CA SER A 603 2.64 4.33 15.85
C SER A 603 1.68 5.05 14.92
N ILE A 604 1.13 4.31 13.97
CA ILE A 604 0.08 4.78 13.06
C ILE A 604 -1.13 3.88 13.17
N SER A 605 -2.28 4.51 13.40
CA SER A 605 -3.58 3.86 13.50
C SER A 605 -4.59 4.49 12.53
N VAL A 606 -5.57 3.70 12.11
CA VAL A 606 -6.76 4.16 11.39
C VAL A 606 -7.96 4.14 12.33
N ALA A 607 -8.65 5.26 12.46
CA ALA A 607 -9.93 5.36 13.14
C ALA A 607 -11.06 5.34 12.10
N ASP A 608 -12.04 4.47 12.32
CA ASP A 608 -13.25 4.35 11.50
C ASP A 608 -14.33 5.36 11.93
N THR A 609 -15.38 5.53 11.12
CA THR A 609 -16.50 6.46 11.40
C THR A 609 -17.17 6.21 12.75
N ASP A 610 -17.14 4.95 13.18
CA ASP A 610 -17.82 4.44 14.38
C ASP A 610 -16.94 4.57 15.64
N GLY A 611 -15.82 5.30 15.56
CA GLY A 611 -14.88 5.54 16.65
C GLY A 611 -13.87 4.41 16.91
N GLY A 612 -14.08 3.23 16.32
CA GLY A 612 -13.16 2.10 16.40
C GLY A 612 -11.79 2.43 15.80
N THR A 613 -10.74 2.39 16.62
CA THR A 613 -9.35 2.64 16.20
C THR A 613 -8.58 1.33 16.06
N ARG A 614 -7.81 1.20 14.97
CA ARG A 614 -7.02 0.00 14.64
C ARG A 614 -5.58 0.39 14.32
N LEU A 615 -4.64 -0.17 15.07
CA LEU A 615 -3.21 -0.08 14.81
C LEU A 615 -2.86 -0.70 13.45
N LEU A 616 -2.07 0.01 12.64
CA LEU A 616 -1.48 -0.49 11.39
C LEU A 616 0.01 -0.76 11.52
N HIS A 617 0.72 0.08 12.27
CA HIS A 617 2.16 0.04 12.39
C HIS A 617 2.61 0.62 13.73
N GLU A 618 3.61 0.01 14.35
CA GLU A 618 4.34 0.51 15.52
C GLU A 618 5.83 0.29 15.28
N THR A 619 6.67 1.27 15.58
CA THR A 619 8.13 1.11 15.61
C THR A 619 8.71 1.83 16.81
N ARG A 620 9.73 1.23 17.42
CA ARG A 620 10.43 1.74 18.60
C ARG A 620 11.84 2.20 18.25
N ARG A 621 12.39 3.14 19.02
CA ARG A 621 13.78 3.65 18.90
C ARG A 621 14.12 4.13 17.48
N THR A 622 13.22 4.88 16.85
CA THR A 622 13.50 5.58 15.59
C THR A 622 14.16 6.94 15.88
N PRO A 623 15.21 7.36 15.16
CA PRO A 623 15.76 8.71 15.28
C PRO A 623 14.70 9.77 14.93
N LEU A 624 14.66 10.87 15.69
CA LEU A 624 13.79 12.02 15.39
C LEU A 624 14.21 12.74 14.09
N ALA A 625 15.50 12.71 13.78
CA ALA A 625 16.03 13.22 12.52
C ALA A 625 15.70 12.25 11.38
N GLY A 626 14.93 12.70 10.38
CA GLY A 626 14.46 11.85 9.27
C GLY A 626 13.22 11.01 9.59
N LEU A 627 12.50 11.31 10.68
CA LEU A 627 11.26 10.61 11.05
C LEU A 627 10.21 10.64 9.92
N ASP A 628 10.16 11.74 9.14
CA ASP A 628 9.30 11.89 7.96
C ASP A 628 9.48 10.74 6.94
N SER A 629 10.74 10.35 6.71
CA SER A 629 11.13 9.26 5.81
C SER A 629 10.75 7.88 6.38
N HIS A 630 10.84 7.70 7.70
CA HIS A 630 10.45 6.46 8.37
C HIS A 630 8.92 6.25 8.40
N VAL A 631 8.13 7.31 8.58
CA VAL A 631 6.66 7.19 8.59
C VAL A 631 6.04 7.14 7.19
N ALA A 632 6.78 7.49 6.13
CA ALA A 632 6.20 7.76 4.81
C ALA A 632 5.42 6.60 4.19
N ALA A 633 5.98 5.39 4.16
CA ALA A 633 5.29 4.23 3.59
C ALA A 633 4.09 3.78 4.48
N PRO A 634 4.22 3.64 5.81
CA PRO A 634 3.09 3.38 6.70
C PRO A 634 1.97 4.44 6.67
N LEU A 635 2.29 5.74 6.56
CA LEU A 635 1.27 6.79 6.35
C LEU A 635 0.59 6.65 4.99
N THR A 636 1.34 6.38 3.92
CA THR A 636 0.79 6.17 2.57
C THR A 636 -0.19 5.01 2.55
N GLU A 637 0.12 3.91 3.25
CA GLU A 637 -0.78 2.77 3.43
C GLU A 637 -2.01 3.13 4.28
N ALA A 638 -1.84 3.88 5.38
CA ALA A 638 -2.94 4.33 6.22
C ALA A 638 -3.93 5.22 5.45
N PHE A 639 -3.42 6.20 4.67
CA PHE A 639 -4.23 7.03 3.81
C PHE A 639 -4.93 6.21 2.72
N ARG A 640 -4.26 5.23 2.09
CA ARG A 640 -4.90 4.33 1.12
C ARG A 640 -6.08 3.54 1.72
N GLN A 641 -6.05 3.22 3.01
CA GLN A 641 -7.16 2.54 3.70
C GLN A 641 -8.33 3.48 4.11
N CYS A 642 -8.18 4.80 3.99
CA CYS A 642 -9.15 5.80 4.43
C CYS A 642 -9.65 6.75 3.33
N ASP A 643 -8.78 7.14 2.39
CA ASP A 643 -9.06 8.12 1.33
C ASP A 643 -10.13 7.62 0.36
N GLU A 644 -11.11 8.48 0.06
CA GLU A 644 -12.10 8.27 -1.01
C GLU A 644 -11.89 9.29 -2.14
N PRO A 645 -12.38 9.06 -3.37
CA PRO A 645 -12.20 9.98 -4.49
C PRO A 645 -12.69 11.40 -4.18
N GLY A 646 -11.77 12.37 -4.20
CA GLY A 646 -12.05 13.76 -3.86
C GLY A 646 -12.27 14.04 -2.36
N ARG A 647 -12.07 13.06 -1.49
CA ARG A 647 -12.24 13.16 -0.02
C ARG A 647 -11.04 12.52 0.70
N PRO A 648 -9.91 13.23 0.82
CA PRO A 648 -8.75 12.73 1.54
C PRO A 648 -9.05 12.62 3.05
N ALA A 649 -8.49 11.61 3.70
CA ALA A 649 -8.64 11.38 5.12
C ALA A 649 -7.82 12.39 5.93
N LEU A 650 -8.42 12.88 7.02
CA LEU A 650 -7.81 13.78 7.97
C LEU A 650 -6.67 13.08 8.73
N LEU A 651 -5.55 13.80 8.91
CA LEU A 651 -4.43 13.35 9.74
C LEU A 651 -4.46 14.05 11.10
N HIS A 652 -4.64 13.27 12.16
CA HIS A 652 -4.28 13.66 13.52
C HIS A 652 -2.80 13.32 13.78
N VAL A 653 -2.06 14.26 14.36
CA VAL A 653 -0.65 14.11 14.71
C VAL A 653 -0.49 14.40 16.20
N ALA A 654 -0.41 13.35 17.03
CA ALA A 654 -0.12 13.47 18.44
C ALA A 654 1.40 13.50 18.66
N LEU A 655 1.92 14.67 19.03
CA LEU A 655 3.35 14.93 19.23
C LEU A 655 3.63 15.21 20.72
N PRO A 656 4.83 14.88 21.22
CA PRO A 656 5.27 15.33 22.54
C PRO A 656 5.31 16.86 22.60
N HIS A 657 5.10 17.46 23.77
CA HIS A 657 4.94 18.90 23.93
C HIS A 657 6.11 19.73 23.34
N LEU A 658 7.35 19.25 23.49
CA LEU A 658 8.56 19.84 22.92
C LEU A 658 8.63 19.77 21.38
N LEU A 659 7.83 18.91 20.75
CA LEU A 659 7.80 18.66 19.31
C LEU A 659 6.54 19.21 18.62
N LEU A 660 5.58 19.80 19.35
CA LEU A 660 4.34 20.37 18.79
C LEU A 660 4.58 21.39 17.66
N GLY A 661 5.73 22.08 17.67
CA GLY A 661 6.12 23.01 16.61
C GLY A 661 6.48 22.37 15.26
N THR A 662 6.66 21.04 15.20
CA THR A 662 7.14 20.30 14.01
C THR A 662 6.26 20.57 12.79
N ALA A 663 6.88 20.78 11.63
CA ALA A 663 6.21 21.08 10.36
C ALA A 663 5.74 19.80 9.64
N VAL A 664 4.88 19.01 10.28
CA VAL A 664 4.33 17.76 9.70
C VAL A 664 3.46 18.04 8.47
N ASP A 665 2.84 19.21 8.42
CA ASP A 665 2.14 19.74 7.24
C ASP A 665 3.08 20.11 6.07
N ASP A 666 4.38 20.34 6.30
CA ASP A 666 5.39 20.53 5.24
C ASP A 666 5.96 19.19 4.71
N TRP A 667 5.75 18.06 5.41
CA TRP A 667 6.30 16.75 5.03
C TRP A 667 5.75 16.26 3.69
N ARG A 668 6.57 15.53 2.91
CA ARG A 668 6.21 14.96 1.61
C ARG A 668 6.46 13.46 1.61
N LEU A 669 5.41 12.65 1.51
CA LEU A 669 5.53 11.19 1.56
C LEU A 669 6.09 10.58 0.25
N ARG A 670 6.05 11.36 -0.84
CA ARG A 670 6.57 11.04 -2.16
C ARG A 670 7.52 12.15 -2.57
N ARG A 671 8.64 11.83 -3.23
CA ARG A 671 9.66 12.79 -3.66
C ARG A 671 9.07 13.95 -4.49
N ASP A 672 8.20 13.61 -5.42
CA ASP A 672 7.51 14.55 -6.31
C ASP A 672 6.08 14.87 -5.83
N GLY A 673 5.72 14.47 -4.61
CA GLY A 673 4.44 14.77 -3.97
C GLY A 673 4.38 16.19 -3.41
N VAL A 674 3.16 16.68 -3.18
CA VAL A 674 2.93 17.96 -2.48
C VAL A 674 3.00 17.76 -0.96
N PRO A 675 3.13 18.82 -0.15
CA PRO A 675 3.15 18.70 1.31
C PRO A 675 1.85 18.11 1.87
N LEU A 676 1.91 17.35 2.97
CA LEU A 676 0.75 16.75 3.62
C LEU A 676 -0.37 17.76 3.90
N GLY A 677 -0.01 18.96 4.39
CA GLY A 677 -0.98 20.02 4.68
C GLY A 677 -1.65 20.64 3.45
N VAL A 678 -1.19 20.30 2.24
CA VAL A 678 -1.81 20.64 0.95
C VAL A 678 -2.69 19.49 0.45
N GLU A 679 -2.27 18.24 0.63
CA GLU A 679 -3.09 17.07 0.28
C GLU A 679 -4.36 16.98 1.13
N ARG A 680 -4.25 17.20 2.45
CA ARG A 680 -5.29 16.85 3.42
C ARG A 680 -5.28 17.76 4.67
N PRO A 681 -6.37 17.82 5.45
CA PRO A 681 -6.34 18.43 6.77
C PRO A 681 -5.34 17.73 7.70
N VAL A 682 -4.46 18.51 8.33
CA VAL A 682 -3.44 18.04 9.29
C VAL A 682 -3.61 18.82 10.60
N LEU A 683 -3.92 18.08 11.67
CA LEU A 683 -4.24 18.59 13.01
C LEU A 683 -3.22 18.11 14.04
N VAL A 684 -2.65 19.06 14.81
CA VAL A 684 -1.71 18.75 15.90
C VAL A 684 -2.47 18.43 17.19
N ARG A 685 -1.95 17.49 17.98
CA ARG A 685 -2.38 17.13 19.35
C ARG A 685 -1.15 16.90 20.23
N CYS A 686 -1.31 16.93 21.55
CA CYS A 686 -0.25 16.57 22.49
C CYS A 686 -0.36 15.09 22.88
N SER A 687 0.73 14.32 22.79
CA SER A 687 0.76 12.90 23.21
C SER A 687 1.12 12.70 24.68
N ASP A 688 1.75 13.70 25.31
CA ASP A 688 2.27 13.69 26.68
C ASP A 688 1.68 14.83 27.54
N ARG A 689 0.43 15.24 27.26
CA ARG A 689 -0.31 16.30 27.97
C ARG A 689 -0.25 16.10 29.50
N ASP A 690 -0.39 14.86 29.95
CA ASP A 690 -0.48 14.48 31.36
C ASP A 690 0.92 14.40 32.03
N GLN A 691 1.98 14.77 31.31
CA GLN A 691 3.38 14.78 31.73
C GLN A 691 4.03 16.16 31.55
N LEU A 692 3.24 17.22 31.34
CA LEU A 692 3.72 18.60 31.20
C LEU A 692 4.44 19.05 32.49
N PRO A 693 5.70 19.51 32.45
CA PRO A 693 6.48 19.86 33.64
C PRO A 693 6.02 21.19 34.27
N ASP A 694 5.82 21.21 35.59
CA ASP A 694 5.28 22.38 36.31
C ASP A 694 6.13 23.65 36.16
N GLU A 695 5.48 24.81 36.12
CA GLU A 695 6.17 26.11 36.00
C GLU A 695 6.84 26.58 37.31
N ALA A 696 6.70 25.82 38.40
CA ALA A 696 7.13 26.20 39.75
C ALA A 696 8.44 25.52 40.21
N THR A 697 9.02 24.62 39.41
CA THR A 697 10.01 23.64 39.88
C THR A 697 11.48 24.05 39.70
N ASP A 698 11.76 25.30 39.30
CA ASP A 698 13.11 25.86 39.17
C ASP A 698 13.75 26.20 40.54
N GLY A 699 13.82 25.19 41.42
CA GLY A 699 14.38 25.29 42.77
C GLY A 699 15.12 24.01 43.17
N PRO A 700 16.45 24.04 43.42
CA PRO A 700 17.22 22.85 43.76
C PRO A 700 16.86 22.33 45.16
N GLY A 701 15.94 21.36 45.21
CA GLY A 701 15.43 20.76 46.45
C GLY A 701 13.91 20.67 46.54
N ALA A 702 13.16 21.14 45.53
CA ALA A 702 11.73 20.91 45.45
C ALA A 702 11.45 19.40 45.28
N TRP A 703 10.72 18.81 46.23
CA TRP A 703 10.08 17.50 46.04
C TRP A 703 8.84 17.71 45.16
N PRO A 704 8.44 16.72 44.34
CA PRO A 704 7.20 16.81 43.57
C PRO A 704 6.00 17.11 44.48
N ALA A 705 5.06 17.92 44.00
CA ALA A 705 3.77 18.08 44.65
C ALA A 705 3.12 16.70 44.82
N ALA A 706 2.44 16.48 45.95
CA ALA A 706 1.91 15.17 46.27
C ALA A 706 0.86 14.76 45.21
N ALA A 707 1.01 13.57 44.62
CA ALA A 707 0.26 13.10 43.44
C ALA A 707 -1.22 12.72 43.73
N TRP A 708 -1.90 13.53 44.53
CA TRP A 708 -3.24 13.32 45.07
C TRP A 708 -4.13 14.57 45.01
N GLU A 709 -3.65 15.69 44.46
CA GLU A 709 -4.54 16.78 44.04
C GLU A 709 -5.33 16.33 42.79
N SER A 710 -6.61 16.70 42.70
CA SER A 710 -7.59 15.99 41.87
C SER A 710 -7.53 16.37 40.39
N TYR A 711 -7.05 15.44 39.56
CA TYR A 711 -7.08 15.48 38.08
C TYR A 711 -8.47 15.80 37.47
N ASP A 712 -9.56 15.60 38.23
CA ASP A 712 -10.94 15.87 37.79
C ASP A 712 -11.20 17.33 37.38
N ASP A 713 -10.57 18.31 38.05
CA ASP A 713 -10.86 19.73 37.82
C ASP A 713 -10.24 20.25 36.50
N GLU A 714 -8.98 19.95 36.20
CA GLU A 714 -8.32 20.46 34.97
C GLU A 714 -8.94 19.88 33.69
N ASP A 715 -9.24 18.57 33.67
CA ASP A 715 -9.90 17.93 32.52
C ASP A 715 -11.41 18.28 32.48
N GLY A 716 -11.97 18.75 33.60
CA GLY A 716 -13.27 19.42 33.71
C GLY A 716 -13.28 20.80 33.04
N GLU A 717 -12.33 21.68 33.39
CA GLU A 717 -12.12 23.00 32.78
C GLU A 717 -11.89 22.87 31.27
N ARG A 718 -11.00 21.97 30.84
CA ARG A 718 -10.72 21.69 29.42
C ARG A 718 -11.98 21.28 28.67
N ARG A 719 -12.78 20.35 29.23
CA ARG A 719 -14.07 19.94 28.63
C ARG A 719 -15.07 21.09 28.60
N ASP A 720 -15.08 22.01 29.56
CA ASP A 720 -15.98 23.16 29.55
C ASP A 720 -15.57 24.26 28.57
N ARG A 721 -14.28 24.60 28.49
CA ARG A 721 -13.71 25.49 27.47
C ARG A 721 -13.99 24.95 26.07
N TRP A 722 -13.79 23.64 25.85
CA TRP A 722 -14.14 22.98 24.58
C TRP A 722 -15.63 23.11 24.21
N ARG A 723 -16.54 22.83 25.15
CA ARG A 723 -17.99 22.96 24.93
C ARG A 723 -18.39 24.40 24.58
N ARG A 724 -17.92 25.38 25.35
CA ARG A 724 -18.27 26.81 25.14
C ARG A 724 -17.75 27.33 23.81
N LEU A 725 -16.54 26.95 23.43
CA LEU A 725 -15.91 27.28 22.16
C LEU A 725 -16.67 26.73 20.93
N HIS A 726 -17.37 25.60 21.07
CA HIS A 726 -18.19 25.00 19.99
C HIS A 726 -19.67 25.46 19.98
N VAL A 727 -20.12 26.18 21.01
CA VAL A 727 -21.52 26.66 21.17
C VAL A 727 -21.64 28.18 20.98
N ARG A 728 -20.52 28.91 21.02
CA ARG A 728 -20.45 30.37 20.78
C ARG A 728 -19.64 30.66 19.52
N GLN A 729 -19.73 31.90 19.03
CA GLN A 729 -18.69 32.42 18.14
C GLN A 729 -17.36 32.44 18.92
N ALA A 730 -16.30 31.99 18.27
CA ALA A 730 -14.95 32.05 18.80
C ALA A 730 -14.35 33.45 18.59
N ARG A 731 -13.22 33.72 19.25
CA ARG A 731 -12.49 34.98 19.10
C ARG A 731 -10.99 34.73 19.06
N ALA A 732 -10.29 35.21 18.04
CA ALA A 732 -8.84 35.18 17.99
C ALA A 732 -8.22 36.16 19.01
N GLU A 733 -7.32 35.67 19.85
CA GLU A 733 -6.54 36.49 20.80
C GLU A 733 -5.05 36.28 20.51
N VAL A 734 -4.35 37.33 20.08
CA VAL A 734 -2.93 37.24 19.68
C VAL A 734 -2.04 37.39 20.90
N LEU A 735 -1.29 36.35 21.26
CA LEU A 735 -0.62 36.26 22.56
C LEU A 735 0.85 36.66 22.55
N ASP A 736 1.57 36.51 21.44
CA ASP A 736 3.01 36.75 21.33
C ASP A 736 3.37 38.02 20.51
N CYS A 737 2.40 38.73 19.95
CA CYS A 737 2.67 39.82 19.01
C CYS A 737 1.67 40.97 19.17
N ASP A 738 2.20 42.19 19.34
CA ASP A 738 1.44 43.44 19.43
C ASP A 738 1.88 44.34 18.27
N ASP A 739 1.09 44.34 17.17
CA ASP A 739 1.37 45.00 15.88
C ASP A 739 2.84 44.92 15.37
N GLY A 740 3.48 43.77 15.59
CA GLY A 740 4.85 43.49 15.15
C GLY A 740 5.93 43.72 16.22
N VAL A 741 5.56 44.21 17.41
CA VAL A 741 6.36 44.10 18.63
C VAL A 741 6.18 42.69 19.19
N ARG A 742 7.29 41.97 19.41
CA ARG A 742 7.27 40.64 20.03
C ARG A 742 7.14 40.79 21.55
N ARG A 743 6.22 40.05 22.17
CA ARG A 743 6.07 39.86 23.62
C ARG A 743 6.16 38.37 23.99
N PRO A 744 6.49 37.99 25.24
CA PRO A 744 6.43 36.59 25.67
C PRO A 744 4.97 36.11 25.73
N VAL A 745 4.74 34.81 25.55
CA VAL A 745 3.43 34.19 25.82
C VAL A 745 3.17 34.25 27.34
N PRO A 746 1.96 34.67 27.81
CA PRO A 746 1.64 34.74 29.24
C PRO A 746 1.81 33.39 29.96
N ASP A 747 1.95 33.43 31.28
CA ASP A 747 1.99 32.23 32.13
C ASP A 747 0.63 31.51 32.20
N THR A 748 0.63 30.30 32.74
CA THR A 748 -0.59 29.47 32.85
C THR A 748 -1.75 30.17 33.57
N ALA A 749 -1.49 31.02 34.59
CA ALA A 749 -2.56 31.67 35.35
C ALA A 749 -3.22 32.77 34.51
N ALA A 750 -2.43 33.67 33.92
CA ALA A 750 -2.91 34.71 33.01
C ALA A 750 -3.62 34.15 31.76
N LEU A 751 -3.25 32.93 31.33
CA LEU A 751 -3.94 32.21 30.26
C LEU A 751 -5.29 31.60 30.69
N ARG A 752 -5.44 31.18 31.96
CA ARG A 752 -6.73 30.67 32.48
C ARG A 752 -7.78 31.77 32.57
N ASP A 753 -7.38 33.01 32.89
CA ASP A 753 -8.25 34.19 32.92
C ASP A 753 -8.85 34.58 31.54
N LEU A 754 -8.26 34.13 30.43
CA LEU A 754 -8.80 34.36 29.08
C LEU A 754 -10.16 33.67 28.90
N ALA A 755 -11.08 34.32 28.17
CA ALA A 755 -12.46 33.90 28.14
C ALA A 755 -12.64 32.50 27.50
N PRO A 756 -13.59 31.66 27.94
CA PRO A 756 -13.74 30.28 27.45
C PRO A 756 -14.16 30.09 25.98
N HIS A 757 -14.08 31.14 25.16
CA HIS A 757 -14.35 31.14 23.71
C HIS A 757 -13.21 31.84 22.93
N ASP A 758 -12.15 32.27 23.62
CA ASP A 758 -10.94 32.80 23.00
C ASP A 758 -10.10 31.64 22.45
N VAL A 759 -9.53 31.84 21.27
CA VAL A 759 -8.60 30.94 20.59
C VAL A 759 -7.22 31.61 20.57
N PRO A 760 -6.21 31.05 21.26
CA PRO A 760 -4.84 31.52 21.22
C PRO A 760 -4.29 31.58 19.79
N VAL A 761 -3.72 32.72 19.42
CA VAL A 761 -3.00 32.93 18.16
C VAL A 761 -1.55 33.32 18.45
N LEU A 762 -0.59 32.56 17.89
CA LEU A 762 0.85 32.87 17.97
C LEU A 762 1.42 33.23 16.59
N CYS A 763 1.83 34.48 16.41
CA CYS A 763 2.34 35.03 15.15
C CYS A 763 3.85 34.74 14.92
N ARG A 764 4.62 34.51 15.98
CA ARG A 764 6.09 34.44 15.96
C ARG A 764 6.67 33.23 16.67
N LEU A 765 5.93 32.12 16.75
CA LEU A 765 6.45 30.87 17.29
C LEU A 765 7.73 30.43 16.55
N GLY A 766 8.84 30.30 17.30
CA GLY A 766 10.18 29.97 16.79
C GLY A 766 11.19 31.13 16.74
N ASP A 767 10.73 32.37 16.92
CA ASP A 767 11.59 33.54 17.17
C ASP A 767 12.01 33.54 18.66
N LEU A 768 12.95 32.67 19.04
CA LEU A 768 13.36 32.49 20.44
C LEU A 768 14.09 33.75 20.97
N ARG A 769 13.47 34.46 21.92
CA ARG A 769 13.98 35.68 22.57
C ARG A 769 13.84 35.68 24.10
N TYR A 770 12.97 34.83 24.63
CA TYR A 770 12.71 34.70 26.07
C TYR A 770 12.94 33.24 26.50
N ASP A 771 13.44 33.04 27.72
CA ASP A 771 13.73 31.69 28.24
C ASP A 771 12.45 30.84 28.38
N SER A 772 11.27 31.48 28.48
CA SER A 772 9.96 30.83 28.48
C SER A 772 9.44 30.41 27.09
N ASP A 773 10.06 30.84 25.99
CA ASP A 773 9.55 30.57 24.64
C ASP A 773 9.40 29.07 24.32
N PRO A 774 10.31 28.15 24.73
CA PRO A 774 10.13 26.70 24.54
C PRO A 774 8.89 26.13 25.24
N ALA A 775 8.42 26.74 26.32
CA ALA A 775 7.24 26.30 27.06
C ALA A 775 5.90 26.80 26.46
N SER A 776 5.94 27.71 25.47
CA SER A 776 4.77 28.45 24.96
C SER A 776 3.55 27.58 24.65
N LEU A 777 3.73 26.46 23.94
CA LEU A 777 2.62 25.57 23.58
C LEU A 777 2.15 24.69 24.77
N GLY A 778 3.07 24.31 25.66
CA GLY A 778 2.73 23.59 26.90
C GLY A 778 1.87 24.43 27.85
N ARG A 779 2.13 25.74 27.95
CA ARG A 779 1.32 26.69 28.71
C ARG A 779 -0.13 26.75 28.23
N LEU A 780 -0.36 26.82 26.91
CA LEU A 780 -1.71 26.78 26.33
C LEU A 780 -2.43 25.48 26.69
N LEU A 781 -1.75 24.35 26.63
CA LEU A 781 -2.33 23.05 26.98
C LEU A 781 -2.72 22.98 28.46
N ARG A 782 -1.85 23.42 29.39
CA ARG A 782 -2.12 23.47 30.84
C ARG A 782 -3.22 24.48 31.20
N ALA A 783 -3.35 25.57 30.46
CA ALA A 783 -4.47 26.52 30.61
C ALA A 783 -5.80 26.00 29.99
N GLY A 784 -5.89 24.70 29.69
CA GLY A 784 -7.12 24.04 29.26
C GLY A 784 -7.49 24.26 27.79
N PHE A 785 -6.62 24.89 26.97
CA PHE A 785 -6.92 25.08 25.55
C PHE A 785 -6.80 23.77 24.78
N GLY A 786 -7.89 23.41 24.09
CA GLY A 786 -7.93 22.32 23.12
C GLY A 786 -7.77 22.78 21.66
N VAL A 787 -7.84 24.09 21.40
CA VAL A 787 -7.68 24.68 20.06
C VAL A 787 -6.77 25.90 20.14
N ALA A 788 -5.80 26.00 19.23
CA ALA A 788 -4.90 27.15 19.09
C ALA A 788 -4.35 27.21 17.65
N VAL A 789 -4.07 28.42 17.15
CA VAL A 789 -3.53 28.66 15.81
C VAL A 789 -2.15 29.30 15.93
N TRP A 790 -1.20 28.94 15.06
CA TRP A 790 0.07 29.66 14.98
C TRP A 790 0.65 29.71 13.58
N ARG A 791 1.60 30.63 13.39
CA ARG A 791 2.49 30.69 12.23
C ARG A 791 3.90 30.33 12.67
N ARG A 792 4.57 29.43 11.93
CA ARG A 792 5.98 29.10 12.16
C ARG A 792 6.88 30.20 11.60
N TRP A 793 7.71 30.81 12.44
CA TRP A 793 8.53 31.95 12.05
C TRP A 793 9.81 31.53 11.28
N ARG A 794 9.96 32.00 10.03
CA ARG A 794 11.10 31.66 9.16
C ARG A 794 12.27 32.66 9.16
N ARG A 795 12.27 33.65 10.08
CA ARG A 795 13.29 34.73 10.19
C ARG A 795 13.42 35.64 8.95
N GLU A 796 12.36 35.76 8.17
CA GLU A 796 12.25 36.69 7.04
C GLU A 796 12.16 38.15 7.54
N PRO A 797 13.03 39.08 7.09
CA PRO A 797 13.02 40.48 7.56
C PRO A 797 11.73 41.25 7.26
N GLU A 798 10.99 40.85 6.23
CA GLU A 798 9.83 41.56 5.67
C GLU A 798 8.48 41.03 6.18
N ALA A 799 8.48 40.15 7.18
CA ALA A 799 7.31 39.42 7.64
C ALA A 799 6.24 40.29 8.35
N VAL A 800 5.40 40.94 7.54
CA VAL A 800 4.23 41.75 7.97
C VAL A 800 3.32 40.95 8.89
N CYS A 801 3.25 41.33 10.17
CA CYS A 801 2.45 40.62 11.17
C CYS A 801 0.97 41.01 11.09
N GLY A 802 0.65 42.25 10.69
CA GLY A 802 -0.73 42.75 10.61
C GLY A 802 -1.65 41.97 9.65
N GLU A 803 -1.14 41.43 8.55
CA GLU A 803 -1.97 40.55 7.67
C GLU A 803 -2.20 39.18 8.29
N PHE A 804 -1.22 38.60 8.99
CA PHE A 804 -1.47 37.36 9.76
C PHE A 804 -2.47 37.61 10.89
N HIS A 805 -2.38 38.73 11.59
CA HIS A 805 -3.35 39.11 12.64
C HIS A 805 -4.77 39.23 12.05
N ARG A 806 -4.93 39.92 10.91
CA ARG A 806 -6.22 40.04 10.19
C ARG A 806 -6.75 38.69 9.71
N GLY A 807 -5.94 37.93 8.98
CA GLY A 807 -6.33 36.65 8.42
C GLY A 807 -6.70 35.62 9.48
N ALA A 808 -5.89 35.49 10.54
CA ALA A 808 -6.20 34.61 11.67
C ALA A 808 -7.49 35.03 12.39
N LYS A 809 -7.74 36.34 12.52
CA LYS A 809 -8.99 36.85 13.10
C LYS A 809 -10.20 36.51 12.24
N THR A 810 -10.19 36.80 10.94
CA THR A 810 -11.31 36.47 10.05
C THR A 810 -11.56 34.96 9.92
N VAL A 811 -10.53 34.12 10.06
CA VAL A 811 -10.69 32.66 10.12
C VAL A 811 -11.41 32.18 11.38
N VAL A 812 -11.27 32.88 12.51
CA VAL A 812 -11.80 32.47 13.83
C VAL A 812 -13.09 33.20 14.21
N ASP A 813 -13.11 34.53 14.14
CA ASP A 813 -14.22 35.40 14.55
C ASP A 813 -15.37 35.37 13.53
N ASP A 814 -15.03 35.56 12.24
CA ASP A 814 -15.97 35.61 11.11
C ASP A 814 -16.25 34.21 10.53
N GLY A 815 -15.57 33.18 11.04
CA GLY A 815 -15.65 31.80 10.56
C GLY A 815 -16.97 31.11 10.92
N ASN A 816 -17.33 30.08 10.14
CA ASN A 816 -18.55 29.27 10.32
C ASN A 816 -18.50 28.31 11.55
N GLY A 817 -17.76 28.68 12.61
CA GLY A 817 -17.56 27.90 13.82
C GLY A 817 -16.28 27.04 13.81
N VAL A 818 -15.76 26.78 15.02
CA VAL A 818 -14.45 26.14 15.26
C VAL A 818 -14.32 24.74 14.66
N ALA A 819 -15.42 24.00 14.55
CA ALA A 819 -15.46 22.69 13.91
C ALA A 819 -15.06 22.68 12.42
N LEU A 820 -15.05 23.85 11.75
CA LEU A 820 -14.65 23.99 10.35
C LEU A 820 -13.22 24.56 10.15
N LEU A 821 -12.52 24.93 11.23
CA LEU A 821 -11.11 25.33 11.16
C LEU A 821 -10.19 24.31 10.46
N PRO A 822 -10.36 22.97 10.63
CA PRO A 822 -9.54 21.98 9.91
C PRO A 822 -9.58 22.14 8.38
N GLU A 823 -10.79 22.35 7.82
CA GLU A 823 -11.01 22.50 6.38
C GLU A 823 -10.58 23.90 5.89
N VAL A 824 -10.82 24.95 6.68
CA VAL A 824 -10.38 26.31 6.33
C VAL A 824 -8.86 26.40 6.30
N VAL A 825 -8.16 25.80 7.27
CA VAL A 825 -6.69 25.75 7.31
C VAL A 825 -6.11 24.88 6.18
N HIS A 826 -6.77 23.79 5.80
CA HIS A 826 -6.41 23.01 4.61
C HIS A 826 -6.58 23.82 3.32
N GLY A 827 -7.70 24.53 3.17
CA GLY A 827 -7.97 25.43 2.05
C GLY A 827 -6.91 26.52 1.91
N LEU A 828 -6.55 27.19 3.01
CA LEU A 828 -5.50 28.22 3.02
C LEU A 828 -4.13 27.66 2.62
N ARG A 829 -3.73 26.50 3.16
CA ARG A 829 -2.47 25.83 2.77
C ARG A 829 -2.45 25.48 1.28
N ARG A 830 -3.58 25.06 0.71
CA ARG A 830 -3.73 24.87 -0.74
C ARG A 830 -3.58 26.17 -1.52
N GLN A 831 -4.25 27.24 -1.12
CA GLN A 831 -4.16 28.55 -1.80
C GLN A 831 -2.73 29.12 -1.80
N VAL A 832 -2.00 28.96 -0.68
CA VAL A 832 -0.56 29.29 -0.58
C VAL A 832 0.27 28.45 -1.55
N HIS A 833 0.00 27.14 -1.65
CA HIS A 833 0.72 26.25 -2.57
C HIS A 833 0.40 26.51 -4.05
N GLU A 834 -0.84 26.89 -4.35
CA GLU A 834 -1.32 27.30 -5.67
C GLU A 834 -0.81 28.72 -6.06
N GLY A 835 -0.08 29.40 -5.18
CA GLY A 835 0.58 30.68 -5.44
C GLY A 835 -0.34 31.90 -5.35
N LEU A 836 -1.51 31.78 -4.75
CA LEU A 836 -2.48 32.87 -4.64
C LEU A 836 -1.99 33.93 -3.64
N THR A 837 -1.68 35.12 -4.14
CA THR A 837 -1.06 36.21 -3.37
C THR A 837 -1.87 36.67 -2.17
N GLU A 838 -3.20 36.54 -2.21
CA GLU A 838 -4.10 36.89 -1.10
C GLU A 838 -3.96 35.95 0.11
N ALA A 839 -3.49 34.71 -0.09
CA ALA A 839 -3.33 33.73 0.98
C ALA A 839 -1.95 33.76 1.65
N TYR A 840 -1.01 34.59 1.17
CA TYR A 840 0.41 34.53 1.55
C TYR A 840 0.67 34.63 3.07
N TRP A 841 -0.18 35.35 3.80
CA TRP A 841 -0.11 35.53 5.24
C TRP A 841 -0.26 34.21 6.02
N ALA A 842 -0.93 33.22 5.44
CA ALA A 842 -1.13 31.89 6.00
C ALA A 842 0.07 30.94 5.77
N HIS A 843 1.17 31.41 5.16
CA HIS A 843 2.35 30.57 4.96
C HIS A 843 2.95 30.08 6.30
N GLY A 844 3.02 28.76 6.45
CA GLY A 844 3.47 28.10 7.68
C GLY A 844 2.43 28.11 8.82
N ILE A 845 1.14 28.31 8.52
CA ILE A 845 0.04 28.18 9.49
C ILE A 845 -0.14 26.74 10.00
N ALA A 846 -0.45 26.60 11.28
CA ALA A 846 -0.74 25.35 11.96
C ALA A 846 -1.87 25.49 13.00
N LEU A 847 -2.48 24.34 13.33
CA LEU A 847 -3.68 24.23 14.15
C LEU A 847 -3.52 23.07 15.14
N LEU A 848 -3.56 23.40 16.44
CA LEU A 848 -3.82 22.45 17.53
C LEU A 848 -5.32 22.19 17.56
N TYR A 849 -5.71 20.93 17.64
CA TYR A 849 -7.12 20.52 17.72
C TYR A 849 -7.22 19.21 18.51
N ASP A 850 -7.23 19.35 19.83
CA ASP A 850 -7.04 18.28 20.82
C ASP A 850 -8.31 18.02 21.64
N ASP A 851 -9.28 17.39 20.98
CA ASP A 851 -10.62 17.07 21.48
C ASP A 851 -10.59 16.21 22.78
N PRO A 852 -11.07 16.73 23.93
CA PRO A 852 -11.13 15.99 25.19
C PRO A 852 -12.21 14.91 25.24
N TYR A 853 -13.04 14.78 24.20
CA TYR A 853 -14.01 13.69 24.02
C TYR A 853 -13.47 12.57 23.11
N ARG A 854 -12.24 12.72 22.59
CA ARG A 854 -11.51 11.72 21.79
C ARG A 854 -10.11 11.50 22.41
N PRO A 855 -9.98 10.81 23.54
CA PRO A 855 -8.67 10.50 24.12
C PRO A 855 -7.78 9.72 23.14
N LEU A 856 -6.47 9.81 23.31
CA LEU A 856 -5.50 9.07 22.51
C LEU A 856 -5.44 7.60 22.98
N PRO A 857 -5.17 6.62 22.10
CA PRO A 857 -4.95 5.24 22.51
C PRO A 857 -3.81 5.14 23.55
N GLY A 858 -4.06 4.47 24.67
CA GLY A 858 -3.13 4.36 25.81
C GLY A 858 -3.18 5.52 26.81
N ALA A 859 -3.89 6.63 26.53
CA ALA A 859 -4.11 7.69 27.52
C ALA A 859 -5.12 7.22 28.58
N GLY A 860 -4.60 6.70 29.69
CA GLY A 860 -5.37 6.11 30.80
C GLY A 860 -4.78 4.78 31.31
N ASP A 861 -4.01 4.06 30.49
CA ASP A 861 -3.25 2.88 30.93
C ASP A 861 -1.98 3.32 31.66
N LEU A 862 -2.15 3.74 32.92
CA LEU A 862 -1.04 3.82 33.87
C LEU A 862 -0.44 2.42 34.02
N LEU A 863 0.77 2.24 33.51
CA LEU A 863 1.58 1.06 33.80
C LEU A 863 1.92 1.05 35.29
N GLU A 864 1.12 0.32 36.08
CA GLU A 864 1.56 -0.18 37.38
C GLU A 864 2.82 -1.03 37.14
N ALA A 865 3.99 -0.45 37.46
CA ALA A 865 5.25 -1.16 37.41
C ALA A 865 5.28 -2.25 38.52
N PRO A 866 5.80 -3.46 38.22
CA PRO A 866 5.87 -4.57 39.17
C PRO A 866 6.96 -4.39 40.25
#